data_AF-A0A7W6FZP6-F1
#
_entry.id   AF-A0A7W6FZP6-F1
#
_cell.length_a   1.000
_cell.length_b   1.000
_cell.length_c   1.000
_cell.angle_alpha   90.00
_cell.angle_beta   90.00
_cell.angle_gamma   90.00
#
_symmetry.space_group_name_H-M   'P 1'
#
loop_
_entity.id
_entity.type
_entity.pdbx_description
1 polymer ?
#
loop_
_entity_poly.entity_id
_entity_poly.type
_entity_poly.pdbx_seq_one_letter_code
_entity_poly.pdbx_strand_id
1 'polypeptide(L)'
;MFLSAASVLVFLAVGGGALDMGRSYLVKNRLQQACDSGVLAYRRTMQGTNVVAGKTYPTALAYFNANYTPGRYGTSNPSFPEPTVDANVVVHGIASVVAPMTLLKLFGNENVTIQVTCDAQLQLPNTDVMFVLDTTGSMTDTNPGDSMSKIAALKTAVTNFYNTLEGAKISGTQVRYGFVPYSNTVNVGMLLKRDWMVDTAYYQSRKFDGQKEEQTGKQGNTTTTYGTWLPAITPTVTTSYGDPENCVAPANTARATNTSSSSWSGSAVPKSRVNYRTYGGDTYSAGINSSGQCVITKNSYPTTNQQQTQDEVDNPNKGQPTYTKRNYWIYDQFPFDVRGYKGTAANGLMAGGTVGFPVNNPNNADPTKATNQNFTWNSSNACIEERKTLRPLETGTAWDMDIDSVPVPTNPDTQWRPFIPSIVFARAVTNYSGTPTGWRSDAVSTSTDYVRLSSPSSLYNACPSAARRLTSSENGMTSGALTSYLNGLATRGWTYHDIGFLWGLRLISREGLFAADNASAPNGSSIGRNIIFMTDGDTETHFQAYDAYGLSALDRRRTNSLLLPSDNDQNNIVESRLSQYCSIAKNQKGITVWVIAFGTSLTPLLENCASDGRAFQADNSDQLNQTFAEIAAKIAQLRLTK
;
A
#
# COMPACT_ATOMS: atom_id res chain seq x y z
N MET A 1 -8.88 -29.80 89.29
CA MET A 1 -9.85 -28.88 88.65
C MET A 1 -9.19 -27.64 88.03
N PHE A 2 -8.10 -27.10 88.58
CA PHE A 2 -7.38 -25.95 87.99
C PHE A 2 -6.67 -26.24 86.66
N LEU A 3 -6.03 -27.41 86.50
CA LEU A 3 -5.37 -27.81 85.24
C LEU A 3 -6.35 -27.95 84.06
N SER A 4 -7.55 -28.50 84.30
CA SER A 4 -8.60 -28.68 83.29
C SER A 4 -9.21 -27.35 82.81
N ALA A 5 -9.36 -26.36 83.70
CA ALA A 5 -9.86 -25.02 83.35
C ALA A 5 -8.80 -24.21 82.57
N ALA A 6 -7.53 -24.33 82.94
CA ALA A 6 -6.43 -23.69 82.22
C ALA A 6 -6.28 -24.24 80.78
N SER A 7 -6.43 -25.55 80.58
CA SER A 7 -6.39 -26.14 79.23
C SER A 7 -7.52 -25.65 78.31
N VAL A 8 -8.73 -25.45 78.83
CA VAL A 8 -9.86 -24.91 78.03
C VAL A 8 -9.56 -23.48 77.55
N LEU A 9 -8.96 -22.64 78.39
CA LEU A 9 -8.55 -21.29 78.00
C LEU A 9 -7.47 -21.30 76.91
N VAL A 10 -6.51 -22.22 76.99
CA VAL A 10 -5.47 -22.38 75.95
C VAL A 10 -6.08 -22.84 74.63
N PHE A 11 -7.01 -23.80 74.64
CA PHE A 11 -7.69 -24.24 73.41
C PHE A 11 -8.60 -23.16 72.81
N LEU A 12 -9.27 -22.36 73.64
CA LEU A 12 -10.06 -21.22 73.18
C LEU A 12 -9.18 -20.11 72.59
N ALA A 13 -7.99 -19.86 73.16
CA ALA A 13 -7.04 -18.90 72.63
C ALA A 13 -6.48 -19.36 71.27
N VAL A 14 -6.03 -20.62 71.16
CA VAL A 14 -5.44 -21.16 69.93
C VAL A 14 -6.50 -21.39 68.84
N GLY A 15 -7.61 -22.05 69.18
CA GLY A 15 -8.71 -22.28 68.25
C GLY A 15 -9.44 -20.99 67.86
N GLY A 16 -9.58 -20.06 68.81
CA GLY A 16 -10.13 -18.74 68.56
C GLY A 16 -9.25 -17.89 67.66
N GLY A 17 -7.94 -17.92 67.89
CA GLY A 17 -6.95 -17.27 67.01
C GLY A 17 -7.00 -17.83 65.59
N ALA A 18 -7.13 -19.14 65.41
CA ALA A 18 -7.24 -19.76 64.09
C ALA A 18 -8.52 -19.34 63.35
N LEU A 19 -9.67 -19.30 64.03
CA LEU A 19 -10.94 -18.88 63.43
C LEU A 19 -10.94 -17.40 63.05
N ASP A 20 -10.43 -16.54 63.93
CA ASP A 20 -10.33 -15.11 63.69
C ASP A 20 -9.33 -14.76 62.59
N MET A 21 -8.22 -15.50 62.51
CA MET A 21 -7.26 -15.40 61.42
C MET A 21 -7.88 -15.84 60.08
N GLY A 22 -8.62 -16.95 60.06
CA GLY A 22 -9.34 -17.42 58.87
C GLY A 22 -10.37 -16.40 58.36
N ARG A 23 -11.14 -15.79 59.27
CA ARG A 23 -12.05 -14.70 58.93
C ARG A 23 -11.33 -13.47 58.41
N SER A 24 -10.24 -13.07 59.06
CA SER A 24 -9.43 -11.91 58.65
C SER A 24 -8.83 -12.10 57.26
N TYR A 25 -8.43 -13.33 56.91
CA TYR A 25 -7.94 -13.67 55.58
C TYR A 25 -9.03 -13.55 54.49
N LEU A 26 -10.26 -13.99 54.78
CA LEU A 26 -11.40 -13.81 53.86
C LEU A 26 -11.74 -12.33 53.64
N VAL A 27 -11.70 -11.52 54.71
CA VAL A 27 -11.88 -10.07 54.61
C VAL A 27 -10.75 -9.44 53.78
N LYS A 28 -9.50 -9.84 54.01
CA LYS A 28 -8.34 -9.39 53.22
C LYS A 28 -8.49 -9.69 51.73
N ASN A 29 -8.87 -10.90 51.35
CA ASN A 29 -9.05 -11.27 49.94
C ASN A 29 -10.15 -10.46 49.26
N ARG A 30 -11.27 -10.22 49.94
CA ARG A 30 -12.35 -9.37 49.40
C ARG A 30 -11.91 -7.91 49.29
N LEU A 31 -11.18 -7.41 50.29
CA LEU A 31 -10.65 -6.04 50.26
C LEU A 31 -9.63 -5.87 49.13
N GLN A 32 -8.78 -6.87 48.88
CA GLN A 32 -7.83 -6.87 47.76
C GLN A 32 -8.57 -6.79 46.42
N GLN A 33 -9.56 -7.66 46.18
CA GLN A 33 -10.34 -7.64 44.94
C GLN A 33 -11.02 -6.28 44.67
N ALA A 34 -11.52 -5.64 45.72
CA ALA A 34 -12.12 -4.31 45.59
C ALA A 34 -11.07 -3.22 45.33
N CYS A 35 -9.94 -3.26 46.03
CA CYS A 35 -8.79 -2.36 45.82
C CYS A 35 -8.33 -2.43 44.36
N ASP A 36 -8.08 -3.64 43.86
CA ASP A 36 -7.65 -3.94 42.50
C ASP A 36 -8.63 -3.37 41.45
N SER A 37 -9.94 -3.59 41.64
CA SER A 37 -10.96 -3.00 40.76
C SER A 37 -10.95 -1.46 40.80
N GLY A 38 -10.69 -0.87 41.97
CA GLY A 38 -10.61 0.58 42.16
C GLY A 38 -9.43 1.19 41.40
N VAL A 39 -8.22 0.66 41.58
CA VAL A 39 -7.01 1.20 40.90
C VAL A 39 -7.01 0.96 39.40
N LEU A 40 -7.59 -0.14 38.91
CA LEU A 40 -7.79 -0.36 37.46
C LEU A 40 -8.71 0.70 36.86
N ALA A 41 -9.86 0.96 37.51
CA ALA A 41 -10.79 2.01 37.07
C ALA A 41 -10.16 3.41 37.15
N TYR A 42 -9.35 3.65 38.17
CA TYR A 42 -8.57 4.88 38.31
C TYR A 42 -7.64 5.07 37.11
N ARG A 43 -6.75 4.10 36.84
CA ARG A 43 -5.78 4.19 35.72
C ARG A 43 -6.47 4.33 34.38
N ARG A 44 -7.61 3.66 34.17
CA ARG A 44 -8.39 3.70 32.93
C ARG A 44 -9.03 5.07 32.66
N THR A 45 -9.35 5.81 33.71
CA THR A 45 -10.06 7.10 33.61
C THR A 45 -9.10 8.28 33.46
N MET A 46 -7.81 8.09 33.75
CA MET A 46 -6.75 9.07 33.47
C MET A 46 -6.61 9.32 31.96
N GLN A 47 -6.17 10.53 31.59
CA GLN A 47 -5.85 10.90 30.21
C GLN A 47 -4.34 11.01 30.04
N GLY A 48 -3.72 10.00 29.43
CA GLY A 48 -2.26 9.89 29.36
C GLY A 48 -1.64 9.72 30.75
N THR A 49 -0.92 10.74 31.20
CA THR A 49 -0.32 10.88 32.54
C THR A 49 -1.19 11.69 33.51
N ASN A 50 -2.25 12.35 33.01
CA ASN A 50 -3.01 13.33 33.79
C ASN A 50 -4.22 12.68 34.50
N VAL A 51 -4.39 13.02 35.78
CA VAL A 51 -5.59 12.73 36.55
C VAL A 51 -6.67 13.75 36.15
N VAL A 52 -7.79 13.28 35.60
CA VAL A 52 -8.93 14.14 35.25
C VAL A 52 -9.67 14.51 36.54
N ALA A 53 -9.52 15.77 36.95
CA ALA A 53 -10.15 16.32 38.14
C ALA A 53 -11.68 16.12 38.11
N GLY A 54 -12.26 15.73 39.24
CA GLY A 54 -13.70 15.50 39.38
C GLY A 54 -14.27 14.25 38.70
N LYS A 55 -13.43 13.48 37.97
CA LYS A 55 -13.88 12.26 37.26
C LYS A 55 -13.13 11.01 37.68
N THR A 56 -11.79 11.08 37.76
CA THR A 56 -10.93 9.89 37.91
C THR A 56 -11.17 9.17 39.24
N TYR A 57 -10.99 9.87 40.36
CA TYR A 57 -11.21 9.29 41.69
C TYR A 57 -12.67 8.91 41.98
N PRO A 58 -13.69 9.74 41.68
CA PRO A 58 -15.08 9.33 41.87
C PRO A 58 -15.45 8.05 41.11
N THR A 59 -14.91 7.86 39.90
CA THR A 59 -15.10 6.62 39.14
C THR A 59 -14.42 5.44 39.83
N ALA A 60 -13.16 5.59 40.24
CA ALA A 60 -12.43 4.54 40.97
C ALA A 60 -13.13 4.12 42.27
N LEU A 61 -13.61 5.09 43.05
CA LEU A 61 -14.34 4.85 44.30
C LEU A 61 -15.65 4.13 44.06
N ALA A 62 -16.37 4.44 42.98
CA ALA A 62 -17.59 3.71 42.59
C ALA A 62 -17.30 2.23 42.29
N TYR A 63 -16.22 1.94 41.57
CA TYR A 63 -15.78 0.56 41.30
C TYR A 63 -15.34 -0.18 42.57
N PHE A 64 -14.60 0.48 43.47
CA PHE A 64 -14.23 -0.08 44.77
C PHE A 64 -15.48 -0.45 45.59
N ASN A 65 -16.42 0.50 45.73
CA ASN A 65 -17.63 0.31 46.52
C ASN A 65 -18.58 -0.75 45.93
N ALA A 66 -18.63 -0.87 44.60
CA ALA A 66 -19.38 -1.93 43.93
C ALA A 66 -18.83 -3.33 44.25
N ASN A 67 -17.52 -3.44 44.51
CA ASN A 67 -16.85 -4.71 44.78
C ASN A 67 -16.64 -4.99 46.29
N TYR A 68 -16.87 -4.02 47.18
CA TYR A 68 -16.81 -4.21 48.63
C TYR A 68 -18.10 -3.78 49.34
N THR A 69 -18.94 -4.75 49.70
CA THR A 69 -20.11 -4.50 50.56
C THR A 69 -19.73 -4.46 52.05
N PRO A 70 -19.98 -3.34 52.76
CA PRO A 70 -19.74 -3.22 54.21
C PRO A 70 -20.60 -4.16 55.06
N GLY A 71 -20.22 -4.36 56.34
CA GLY A 71 -21.00 -5.11 57.33
C GLY A 71 -20.88 -6.65 57.28
N ARG A 72 -20.43 -7.23 56.17
CA ARG A 72 -20.18 -8.68 56.09
C ARG A 72 -18.95 -9.05 56.95
N TYR A 73 -19.10 -10.07 57.80
CA TYR A 73 -18.14 -10.40 58.87
C TYR A 73 -18.00 -9.32 59.97
N GLY A 74 -18.97 -8.40 60.08
CA GLY A 74 -18.99 -7.35 61.10
C GLY A 74 -18.02 -6.19 60.84
N THR A 75 -17.47 -6.08 59.64
CA THR A 75 -16.47 -5.06 59.31
C THR A 75 -17.08 -3.65 59.31
N SER A 76 -16.26 -2.64 59.65
CA SER A 76 -16.59 -1.23 59.47
C SER A 76 -16.78 -0.86 58.00
N ASN A 77 -17.12 0.40 57.74
CA ASN A 77 -16.98 0.96 56.40
C ASN A 77 -15.50 0.89 55.98
N PRO A 78 -15.21 0.44 54.75
CA PRO A 78 -13.86 0.45 54.22
C PRO A 78 -13.39 1.88 53.94
N SER A 79 -12.08 2.09 54.00
CA SER A 79 -11.41 3.30 53.54
C SER A 79 -10.63 2.98 52.27
N PHE A 80 -10.87 3.77 51.22
CA PHE A 80 -10.10 3.75 49.98
C PHE A 80 -9.80 5.20 49.59
N PRO A 81 -8.74 5.81 50.13
CA PRO A 81 -8.32 7.17 49.78
C PRO A 81 -7.94 7.29 48.30
N GLU A 82 -7.83 8.52 47.81
CA GLU A 82 -7.42 8.79 46.42
C GLU A 82 -6.04 8.16 46.13
N PRO A 83 -5.94 7.26 45.13
CA PRO A 83 -4.66 6.67 44.72
C PRO A 83 -3.64 7.72 44.27
N THR A 84 -2.36 7.47 44.55
CA THR A 84 -1.26 8.31 44.05
C THR A 84 -0.75 7.79 42.70
N VAL A 85 -0.15 8.66 41.90
CA VAL A 85 0.45 8.29 40.61
C VAL A 85 1.95 8.61 40.66
N ASP A 86 2.79 7.63 40.34
CA ASP A 86 4.25 7.82 40.31
C ASP A 86 4.76 8.36 38.97
N ALA A 87 6.09 8.55 38.87
CA ALA A 87 6.73 9.03 37.64
C ALA A 87 6.65 8.04 36.46
N ASN A 88 6.42 6.75 36.73
CA ASN A 88 6.22 5.71 35.73
C ASN A 88 4.73 5.51 35.39
N VAL A 89 3.86 6.40 35.88
CA VAL A 89 2.41 6.37 35.66
C VAL A 89 1.75 5.10 36.23
N VAL A 90 2.34 4.55 37.29
CA VAL A 90 1.76 3.51 38.13
C VAL A 90 0.84 4.17 39.15
N VAL A 91 -0.37 3.65 39.24
CA VAL A 91 -1.38 4.06 40.22
C VAL A 91 -1.24 3.19 41.45
N HIS A 92 -0.97 3.80 42.60
CA HIS A 92 -0.81 3.14 43.89
C HIS A 92 -2.03 3.40 44.77
N GLY A 93 -2.79 2.34 45.05
CA GLY A 93 -3.95 2.37 45.94
C GLY A 93 -3.67 1.66 47.27
N ILE A 94 -4.27 2.18 48.34
CA ILE A 94 -4.28 1.54 49.65
C ILE A 94 -5.73 1.46 50.12
N ALA A 95 -6.21 0.26 50.42
CA ALA A 95 -7.51 0.07 51.05
C ALA A 95 -7.35 -0.50 52.46
N SER A 96 -8.16 -0.02 53.40
CA SER A 96 -8.16 -0.52 54.77
C SER A 96 -9.58 -0.73 55.31
N VAL A 97 -9.74 -1.70 56.20
CA VAL A 97 -11.00 -1.96 56.89
C VAL A 97 -10.73 -2.52 58.28
N VAL A 98 -11.60 -2.20 59.24
CA VAL A 98 -11.53 -2.75 60.59
C VAL A 98 -12.47 -3.95 60.68
N ALA A 99 -11.95 -5.10 61.09
CA ALA A 99 -12.70 -6.32 61.33
C ALA A 99 -12.71 -6.68 62.83
N PRO A 100 -13.88 -6.88 63.45
CA PRO A 100 -13.96 -7.29 64.85
C PRO A 100 -13.57 -8.75 65.02
N MET A 101 -12.84 -9.02 66.11
CA MET A 101 -12.48 -10.37 66.52
C MET A 101 -13.67 -11.08 67.16
N THR A 102 -13.80 -12.38 66.92
CA THR A 102 -14.89 -13.21 67.45
C THR A 102 -14.55 -13.77 68.82
N LEU A 103 -13.36 -14.37 68.92
CA LEU A 103 -12.92 -15.14 70.08
C LEU A 103 -11.71 -14.49 70.74
N LEU A 104 -10.80 -13.89 69.96
CA LEU A 104 -9.67 -13.13 70.50
C LEU A 104 -10.08 -11.85 71.24
N LYS A 105 -11.32 -11.37 71.05
CA LYS A 105 -11.88 -10.27 71.87
C LYS A 105 -11.96 -10.62 73.36
N LEU A 106 -12.13 -11.91 73.70
CA LEU A 106 -12.11 -12.38 75.09
C LEU A 106 -10.72 -12.28 75.74
N PHE A 107 -9.69 -12.08 74.92
CA PHE A 107 -8.29 -11.93 75.31
C PHE A 107 -7.77 -10.51 75.05
N GLY A 108 -8.67 -9.50 75.01
CA GLY A 108 -8.32 -8.08 74.89
C GLY A 108 -7.99 -7.60 73.46
N ASN A 109 -8.10 -8.45 72.45
CA ASN A 109 -7.90 -8.07 71.04
C ASN A 109 -9.25 -7.90 70.37
N GLU A 110 -9.83 -6.71 70.47
CA GLU A 110 -11.22 -6.47 70.03
C GLU A 110 -11.36 -6.37 68.50
N ASN A 111 -10.38 -5.74 67.84
CA ASN A 111 -10.42 -5.44 66.41
C ASN A 111 -9.06 -5.65 65.75
N VAL A 112 -9.05 -5.97 64.46
CA VAL A 112 -7.85 -5.88 63.61
C VAL A 112 -8.11 -4.95 62.43
N THR A 113 -7.13 -4.12 62.12
CA THR A 113 -7.10 -3.34 60.89
C THR A 113 -6.44 -4.17 59.81
N ILE A 114 -7.20 -4.48 58.76
CA ILE A 114 -6.70 -5.18 57.58
C ILE A 114 -6.42 -4.11 56.53
N GLN A 115 -5.19 -4.10 56.03
CA GLN A 115 -4.77 -3.21 54.96
C GLN A 115 -4.27 -4.02 53.77
N VAL A 116 -4.62 -3.55 52.57
CA VAL A 116 -4.14 -4.08 51.30
C VAL A 116 -3.57 -2.94 50.47
N THR A 117 -2.60 -3.26 49.63
CA THR A 117 -2.03 -2.37 48.62
C THR A 117 -2.39 -2.95 47.26
N CYS A 118 -2.74 -2.09 46.31
CA CYS A 118 -3.05 -2.50 44.95
C CYS A 118 -2.41 -1.51 43.98
N ASP A 119 -1.69 -2.03 42.99
CA ASP A 119 -1.04 -1.21 41.97
C ASP A 119 -1.63 -1.48 40.59
N ALA A 120 -1.86 -0.43 39.79
CA ALA A 120 -2.29 -0.55 38.39
C ALA A 120 -1.47 0.34 37.46
N GLN A 121 -1.02 -0.23 36.34
CA GLN A 121 -0.32 0.51 35.29
C GLN A 121 -0.86 0.16 33.90
N LEU A 122 -0.66 1.06 32.93
CA LEU A 122 -0.79 0.72 31.52
C LEU A 122 0.52 0.02 31.12
N GLN A 123 0.45 -1.26 30.76
CA GLN A 123 1.60 -2.01 30.28
C GLN A 123 1.30 -2.51 28.87
N LEU A 124 2.12 -2.11 27.91
CA LEU A 124 2.11 -2.71 26.58
C LEU A 124 2.70 -4.13 26.68
N PRO A 125 1.92 -5.18 26.38
CA PRO A 125 2.52 -6.49 26.11
C PRO A 125 3.37 -6.39 24.83
N ASN A 126 4.14 -7.45 24.53
CA ASN A 126 4.78 -7.51 23.21
C ASN A 126 3.71 -7.34 22.14
N THR A 127 3.91 -6.41 21.22
CA THR A 127 2.87 -5.98 20.29
C THR A 127 3.44 -5.82 18.89
N ASP A 128 2.75 -6.43 17.93
CA ASP A 128 2.98 -6.21 16.51
C ASP A 128 1.79 -5.45 15.93
N VAL A 129 2.08 -4.37 15.19
CA VAL A 129 1.08 -3.59 14.46
C VAL A 129 1.44 -3.61 12.97
N MET A 130 0.56 -4.19 12.17
CA MET A 130 0.65 -4.17 10.70
C MET A 130 -0.36 -3.18 10.15
N PHE A 131 0.11 -2.10 9.55
CA PHE A 131 -0.73 -1.16 8.84
C PHE A 131 -0.95 -1.63 7.41
N VAL A 132 -2.20 -1.88 7.04
CA VAL A 132 -2.61 -2.12 5.66
C VAL A 132 -3.25 -0.82 5.16
N LEU A 133 -2.49 -0.08 4.37
CA LEU A 133 -2.76 1.32 4.04
C LEU A 133 -3.26 1.44 2.61
N ASP A 134 -4.45 1.99 2.46
CA ASP A 134 -4.97 2.40 1.17
C ASP A 134 -4.09 3.52 0.59
N THR A 135 -3.56 3.28 -0.61
CA THR A 135 -2.76 4.25 -1.37
C THR A 135 -3.26 4.37 -2.80
N THR A 136 -4.56 4.19 -2.99
CA THR A 136 -5.26 4.33 -4.28
C THR A 136 -5.31 5.79 -4.73
N GLY A 137 -5.81 6.04 -5.94
CA GLY A 137 -5.90 7.38 -6.50
C GLY A 137 -6.76 8.34 -5.66
N SER A 138 -7.88 7.85 -5.11
CA SER A 138 -8.83 8.61 -4.28
C SER A 138 -8.22 9.19 -3.01
N MET A 139 -7.16 8.58 -2.50
CA MET A 139 -6.41 9.10 -1.34
C MET A 139 -5.70 10.45 -1.61
N THR A 140 -5.66 10.89 -2.87
CA THR A 140 -5.18 12.23 -3.25
C THR A 140 -6.23 13.31 -2.95
N ASP A 141 -7.50 12.94 -2.86
CA ASP A 141 -8.60 13.86 -2.63
C ASP A 141 -8.59 14.42 -1.20
N THR A 142 -9.30 15.52 -1.00
CA THR A 142 -9.50 16.17 0.30
C THR A 142 -10.95 15.97 0.73
N ASN A 143 -11.17 15.44 1.93
CA ASN A 143 -12.52 15.29 2.47
C ASN A 143 -13.19 16.66 2.67
N PRO A 144 -14.52 16.75 2.55
CA PRO A 144 -15.25 17.96 2.93
C PRO A 144 -14.91 18.41 4.36
N GLY A 145 -14.39 19.63 4.49
CA GLY A 145 -14.01 20.21 5.79
C GLY A 145 -12.53 20.03 6.17
N ASP A 146 -11.78 19.20 5.45
CA ASP A 146 -10.33 19.07 5.67
C ASP A 146 -9.54 20.14 4.90
N SER A 147 -8.38 20.51 5.46
CA SER A 147 -7.42 21.42 4.81
C SER A 147 -6.30 20.68 4.07
N MET A 148 -6.25 19.36 4.19
CA MET A 148 -5.22 18.49 3.62
C MET A 148 -5.83 17.26 2.95
N SER A 149 -5.10 16.66 2.01
CA SER A 149 -5.54 15.43 1.35
C SER A 149 -5.65 14.26 2.33
N LYS A 150 -6.48 13.28 1.99
CA LYS A 150 -6.69 12.07 2.78
C LYS A 150 -5.37 11.36 3.11
N ILE A 151 -4.46 11.24 2.14
CA ILE A 151 -3.14 10.64 2.38
C ILE A 151 -2.29 11.47 3.37
N ALA A 152 -2.39 12.80 3.37
CA ALA A 152 -1.66 13.63 4.33
C ALA A 152 -2.22 13.47 5.75
N ALA A 153 -3.55 13.39 5.90
CA ALA A 153 -4.20 13.11 7.17
C ALA A 153 -3.79 11.73 7.72
N LEU A 154 -3.76 10.70 6.86
CA LEU A 154 -3.29 9.36 7.22
C LEU A 154 -1.85 9.38 7.75
N LYS A 155 -0.92 10.04 7.04
CA LYS A 155 0.49 10.13 7.46
C LYS A 155 0.62 10.74 8.86
N THR A 156 -0.18 11.77 9.14
CA THR A 156 -0.24 12.41 10.46
C THR A 156 -0.77 11.46 11.52
N ALA A 157 -1.91 10.80 11.26
CA ALA A 157 -2.55 9.90 12.22
C ALA A 157 -1.65 8.69 12.57
N VAL A 158 -0.98 8.08 11.59
CA VAL A 158 -0.03 6.98 11.82
C VAL A 158 1.18 7.44 12.64
N THR A 159 1.68 8.65 12.38
CA THR A 159 2.78 9.24 13.16
C THR A 159 2.38 9.46 14.62
N ASN A 160 1.19 9.99 14.85
CA ASN A 160 0.64 10.19 16.20
C ASN A 160 0.42 8.87 16.94
N PHE A 161 -0.10 7.86 16.24
CA PHE A 161 -0.24 6.50 16.78
C PHE A 161 1.11 5.93 17.22
N TYR A 162 2.12 5.99 16.34
CA TYR A 162 3.47 5.48 16.63
C TYR A 162 4.07 6.16 17.86
N ASN A 163 4.01 7.50 17.92
CA ASN A 163 4.55 8.26 19.04
C ASN A 163 3.84 7.90 20.35
N THR A 164 2.52 7.64 20.29
CA THR A 164 1.72 7.24 21.45
C THR A 164 2.14 5.85 21.96
N LEU A 165 2.28 4.86 21.08
CA LEU A 165 2.68 3.51 21.49
C LEU A 165 4.13 3.46 21.97
N GLU A 166 5.06 4.13 21.30
CA GLU A 166 6.45 4.18 21.76
C GLU A 166 6.58 4.92 23.09
N GLY A 167 5.78 5.96 23.34
CA GLY A 167 5.76 6.66 24.62
C GLY A 167 5.24 5.81 25.79
N ALA A 168 4.41 4.79 25.51
CA ALA A 168 3.89 3.86 26.51
C ALA A 168 4.73 2.57 26.65
N LYS A 169 5.78 2.42 25.82
CA LYS A 169 6.63 1.23 25.79
C LYS A 169 7.48 1.15 27.05
N ILE A 170 7.52 -0.03 27.66
CA ILE A 170 8.37 -0.31 28.83
C ILE A 170 9.63 -1.05 28.37
N SER A 171 10.76 -0.82 29.04
CA SER A 171 12.01 -1.55 28.77
C SER A 171 11.80 -3.07 28.80
N GLY A 172 12.35 -3.77 27.80
CA GLY A 172 12.20 -5.23 27.64
C GLY A 172 10.89 -5.70 26.98
N THR A 173 10.00 -4.78 26.59
CA THR A 173 8.81 -5.09 25.78
C THR A 173 9.08 -4.82 24.30
N GLN A 174 8.66 -5.75 23.44
CA GLN A 174 8.78 -5.61 22.00
C GLN A 174 7.59 -4.85 21.43
N VAL A 175 7.83 -3.78 20.67
CA VAL A 175 6.81 -3.15 19.82
C VAL A 175 7.36 -3.04 18.41
N ARG A 176 6.64 -3.57 17.42
CA ARG A 176 7.04 -3.55 16.01
C ARG A 176 5.95 -3.02 15.11
N TYR A 177 6.38 -2.35 14.05
CA TYR A 177 5.50 -1.76 13.04
C TYR A 177 5.85 -2.30 11.67
N GLY A 178 4.83 -2.72 10.94
CA GLY A 178 4.91 -3.14 9.54
C GLY A 178 3.91 -2.34 8.70
N PHE A 179 4.17 -2.26 7.40
CA PHE A 179 3.39 -1.43 6.49
C PHE A 179 3.15 -2.15 5.17
N VAL A 180 1.91 -2.16 4.70
CA VAL A 180 1.50 -2.68 3.40
C VAL A 180 0.65 -1.63 2.70
N PRO A 181 1.29 -0.70 1.96
CA PRO A 181 0.58 0.12 0.99
C PRO A 181 -0.01 -0.77 -0.11
N TYR A 182 -1.27 -0.56 -0.45
CA TYR A 182 -1.93 -1.32 -1.52
C TYR A 182 -2.69 -0.41 -2.50
N SER A 183 -2.89 -0.95 -3.69
CA SER A 183 -3.83 -0.48 -4.71
C SER A 183 -4.20 -1.68 -5.61
N ASN A 184 -3.92 -1.67 -6.92
CA ASN A 184 -4.10 -2.83 -7.81
C ASN A 184 -3.26 -4.07 -7.41
N THR A 185 -2.19 -3.83 -6.66
CA THR A 185 -1.20 -4.82 -6.25
C THR A 185 -0.51 -4.33 -4.97
N VAL A 186 0.59 -5.01 -4.58
CA VAL A 186 1.47 -4.63 -3.49
C VAL A 186 2.93 -4.69 -3.92
N ASN A 187 3.76 -3.80 -3.36
CA ASN A 187 5.19 -3.75 -3.64
C ASN A 187 5.99 -4.49 -2.56
N VAL A 188 5.99 -5.82 -2.64
CA VAL A 188 6.63 -6.72 -1.67
C VAL A 188 7.84 -7.45 -2.24
N GLY A 189 8.15 -7.29 -3.52
CA GLY A 189 9.10 -8.12 -4.24
C GLY A 189 10.51 -8.10 -3.66
N MET A 190 10.98 -6.96 -3.14
CA MET A 190 12.28 -6.86 -2.45
C MET A 190 12.32 -7.57 -1.08
N LEU A 191 11.16 -7.94 -0.52
CA LEU A 191 11.06 -8.68 0.74
C LEU A 191 11.16 -10.20 0.53
N LEU A 192 11.04 -10.67 -0.71
CA LEU A 192 10.98 -12.09 -1.04
C LEU A 192 12.37 -12.68 -1.23
N LYS A 193 12.51 -13.98 -0.95
CA LYS A 193 13.71 -14.74 -1.30
C LYS A 193 13.76 -15.02 -2.81
N ARG A 194 14.95 -15.16 -3.36
CA ARG A 194 15.14 -15.38 -4.81
C ARG A 194 14.54 -16.70 -5.32
N ASP A 195 14.49 -17.72 -4.47
CA ASP A 195 13.88 -19.02 -4.76
C ASP A 195 12.35 -19.04 -4.61
N TRP A 196 11.75 -17.95 -4.12
CA TRP A 196 10.30 -17.75 -4.06
C TRP A 196 9.71 -17.15 -5.34
N MET A 197 10.57 -16.67 -6.23
CA MET A 197 10.20 -16.07 -7.51
C MET A 197 10.48 -17.05 -8.64
N VAL A 198 9.61 -17.08 -9.65
CA VAL A 198 9.82 -17.90 -10.85
C VAL A 198 11.06 -17.46 -11.63
N ASP A 199 11.63 -18.38 -12.40
CA ASP A 199 12.67 -18.08 -13.40
C ASP A 199 12.07 -17.65 -14.74
N THR A 200 10.86 -18.11 -15.05
CA THR A 200 10.13 -17.80 -16.29
C THR A 200 8.69 -17.46 -15.96
N ALA A 201 8.19 -16.34 -16.49
CA ALA A 201 6.83 -15.88 -16.30
C ALA A 201 6.11 -15.68 -17.64
N TYR A 202 4.80 -15.91 -17.66
CA TYR A 202 3.95 -15.77 -18.83
C TYR A 202 3.22 -14.43 -18.78
N TYR A 203 3.31 -13.66 -19.87
CA TYR A 203 2.65 -12.36 -19.98
C TYR A 203 1.89 -12.23 -21.29
N GLN A 204 0.76 -11.53 -21.27
CA GLN A 204 0.01 -11.13 -22.46
C GLN A 204 0.83 -10.14 -23.28
N SER A 205 1.60 -10.61 -24.25
CA SER A 205 2.65 -9.82 -24.90
C SER A 205 2.60 -9.94 -26.42
N ARG A 206 3.71 -9.60 -27.07
CA ARG A 206 3.88 -9.70 -28.52
C ARG A 206 5.21 -10.32 -28.91
N LYS A 207 5.21 -10.99 -30.06
CA LYS A 207 6.38 -11.55 -30.72
C LYS A 207 6.42 -11.09 -32.17
N PHE A 208 7.58 -10.63 -32.64
CA PHE A 208 7.73 -10.15 -34.01
C PHE A 208 7.60 -11.32 -34.99
N ASP A 209 6.72 -11.15 -35.98
CA ASP A 209 6.41 -12.15 -37.02
C ASP A 209 7.18 -11.89 -38.32
N GLY A 210 7.62 -10.65 -38.54
CA GLY A 210 8.39 -10.25 -39.71
C GLY A 210 7.93 -8.93 -40.33
N GLN A 211 8.72 -8.41 -41.26
CA GLN A 211 8.30 -7.32 -42.13
C GLN A 211 7.63 -7.88 -43.38
N LYS A 212 6.44 -7.35 -43.71
CA LYS A 212 5.70 -7.71 -44.93
C LYS A 212 5.52 -6.46 -45.78
N GLU A 213 5.64 -6.62 -47.10
CA GLU A 213 5.34 -5.56 -48.06
C GLU A 213 3.85 -5.60 -48.41
N GLU A 214 3.16 -4.49 -48.18
CA GLU A 214 1.75 -4.32 -48.53
C GLU A 214 1.62 -3.30 -49.65
N GLN A 215 0.83 -3.62 -50.66
CA GLN A 215 0.50 -2.65 -51.70
C GLN A 215 -0.42 -1.57 -51.11
N THR A 216 0.04 -0.32 -51.11
CA THR A 216 -0.69 0.84 -50.56
C THR A 216 -1.33 1.73 -51.63
N GLY A 217 -1.02 1.48 -52.90
CA GLY A 217 -1.54 2.27 -54.00
C GLY A 217 -0.88 1.94 -55.34
N LYS A 218 -0.99 2.90 -56.25
CA LYS A 218 -0.30 2.90 -57.55
C LYS A 218 0.39 4.24 -57.73
N GLN A 219 1.52 4.23 -58.43
CA GLN A 219 2.22 5.46 -58.72
C GLN A 219 1.38 6.36 -59.65
N GLY A 220 1.38 7.66 -59.34
CA GLY A 220 0.68 8.68 -60.11
C GLY A 220 1.22 8.83 -61.54
N ASN A 221 0.46 9.53 -62.38
CA ASN A 221 0.78 9.67 -63.81
C ASN A 221 2.07 10.47 -64.07
N THR A 222 2.41 11.38 -63.17
CA THR A 222 3.51 12.34 -63.35
C THR A 222 4.39 12.41 -62.13
N THR A 223 5.65 12.77 -62.35
CA THR A 223 6.63 13.05 -61.29
C THR A 223 6.87 14.55 -61.26
N THR A 224 6.67 15.16 -60.09
CA THR A 224 6.94 16.59 -59.87
C THR A 224 8.29 16.78 -59.19
N THR A 225 9.16 17.58 -59.79
CA THR A 225 10.45 18.00 -59.21
C THR A 225 10.42 19.49 -58.93
N TYR A 226 10.99 19.90 -57.81
CA TYR A 226 11.15 21.31 -57.46
C TYR A 226 12.65 21.64 -57.45
N GLY A 227 13.04 22.76 -58.08
CA GLY A 227 14.41 23.29 -58.03
C GLY A 227 14.77 23.80 -56.64
N THR A 228 15.79 24.64 -56.48
CA THR A 228 16.03 25.35 -55.21
C THR A 228 15.33 26.70 -55.19
N TRP A 229 14.86 27.16 -54.04
CA TRP A 229 14.39 28.54 -53.87
C TRP A 229 15.56 29.52 -53.99
N LEU A 230 15.48 30.45 -54.95
CA LEU A 230 16.51 31.44 -55.24
C LEU A 230 15.97 32.87 -55.08
N PRO A 231 16.76 33.82 -54.55
CA PRO A 231 18.12 33.62 -54.03
C PRO A 231 18.11 32.80 -52.74
N ALA A 232 19.19 32.05 -52.48
CA ALA A 232 19.35 31.33 -51.23
C ALA A 232 19.42 32.34 -50.07
N ILE A 233 18.82 32.00 -48.94
CA ILE A 233 18.81 32.86 -47.75
C ILE A 233 19.67 32.19 -46.68
N THR A 234 20.69 32.90 -46.21
CA THR A 234 21.48 32.49 -45.05
C THR A 234 20.93 33.21 -43.82
N PRO A 235 20.48 32.49 -42.77
CA PRO A 235 20.02 33.14 -41.56
C PRO A 235 21.19 33.70 -40.76
N THR A 236 20.94 34.80 -40.05
CA THR A 236 21.82 35.23 -38.96
C THR A 236 21.49 34.41 -37.72
N VAL A 237 22.49 33.72 -37.17
CA VAL A 237 22.33 32.86 -35.99
C VAL A 237 22.79 33.60 -34.74
N THR A 238 21.94 33.65 -33.71
CA THR A 238 22.31 34.16 -32.39
C THR A 238 21.90 33.16 -31.30
N THR A 239 22.70 33.07 -30.25
CA THR A 239 22.47 32.18 -29.11
C THR A 239 22.38 32.99 -27.82
N SER A 240 21.37 32.71 -26.99
CA SER A 240 21.26 33.22 -25.63
C SER A 240 21.23 32.08 -24.61
N TYR A 241 21.69 32.36 -23.39
CA TYR A 241 21.82 31.40 -22.30
C TYR A 241 20.90 31.79 -21.14
N GLY A 242 20.31 30.81 -20.47
CA GLY A 242 19.43 31.01 -19.33
C GLY A 242 19.26 29.78 -18.45
N ASP A 243 18.40 29.90 -17.45
CA ASP A 243 18.16 28.85 -16.46
C ASP A 243 17.42 27.64 -17.07
N PRO A 244 17.75 26.41 -16.66
CA PRO A 244 17.16 25.18 -17.20
C PRO A 244 15.65 25.05 -16.94
N GLU A 245 15.15 25.68 -15.88
CA GLU A 245 13.75 25.61 -15.44
C GLU A 245 12.78 26.38 -16.36
N ASN A 246 13.30 27.31 -17.18
CA ASN A 246 12.53 28.14 -18.10
C ASN A 246 12.95 27.91 -19.57
N CYS A 247 13.40 26.69 -19.90
CA CYS A 247 13.97 26.40 -21.22
C CYS A 247 12.93 26.19 -22.32
N VAL A 248 12.22 27.26 -22.66
CA VAL A 248 11.17 27.27 -23.67
C VAL A 248 11.51 28.28 -24.76
N ALA A 249 11.55 27.81 -26.01
CA ALA A 249 11.76 28.68 -27.17
C ALA A 249 10.52 29.55 -27.44
N PRO A 250 10.69 30.83 -27.82
CA PRO A 250 9.59 31.65 -28.36
C PRO A 250 8.95 31.00 -29.59
N ALA A 251 7.73 31.43 -29.92
CA ALA A 251 7.05 30.96 -31.13
C ALA A 251 7.80 31.40 -32.40
N ASN A 252 7.87 30.50 -33.38
CA ASN A 252 8.44 30.79 -34.69
C ASN A 252 7.57 31.81 -35.43
N THR A 253 8.22 32.82 -36.02
CA THR A 253 7.58 33.83 -36.88
C THR A 253 7.96 33.67 -38.34
N ALA A 254 8.98 32.86 -38.64
CA ALA A 254 9.41 32.55 -40.01
C ALA A 254 8.31 31.82 -40.79
N ARG A 255 7.89 32.41 -41.91
CA ARG A 255 6.86 31.84 -42.78
C ARG A 255 7.03 32.28 -44.22
N ALA A 256 6.49 31.48 -45.13
CA ALA A 256 6.26 31.90 -46.50
C ALA A 256 4.93 32.68 -46.58
N THR A 257 4.95 33.86 -47.18
CA THR A 257 3.79 34.68 -47.53
C THR A 257 3.78 34.97 -49.03
N ASN A 258 2.68 35.51 -49.55
CA ASN A 258 2.54 35.91 -50.96
C ASN A 258 2.91 34.79 -51.95
N THR A 259 2.46 33.56 -51.67
CA THR A 259 2.73 32.40 -52.52
C THR A 259 1.89 32.43 -53.79
N SER A 260 2.53 32.36 -54.95
CA SER A 260 1.85 32.27 -56.25
C SER A 260 2.64 31.38 -57.22
N SER A 261 2.00 31.00 -58.32
CA SER A 261 2.62 30.20 -59.38
C SER A 261 2.35 30.84 -60.74
N SER A 262 3.35 30.83 -61.62
CA SER A 262 3.13 31.17 -63.02
C SER A 262 2.25 30.11 -63.70
N SER A 263 1.72 30.47 -64.87
CA SER A 263 1.16 29.50 -65.80
C SER A 263 2.20 28.43 -66.16
N TRP A 264 1.72 27.23 -66.48
CA TRP A 264 2.54 26.17 -67.03
C TRP A 264 3.04 26.54 -68.42
N SER A 265 4.25 26.08 -68.76
CA SER A 265 4.85 26.24 -70.09
C SER A 265 4.08 25.53 -71.21
N GLY A 266 3.16 24.62 -70.86
CA GLY A 266 2.31 23.87 -71.79
C GLY A 266 1.26 23.03 -71.07
N SER A 267 0.35 22.42 -71.84
CA SER A 267 -0.73 21.55 -71.32
C SER A 267 -0.31 20.07 -71.17
N ALA A 268 0.67 19.61 -71.95
CA ALA A 268 1.23 18.26 -71.88
C ALA A 268 2.58 18.27 -71.14
N VAL A 269 2.93 17.14 -70.51
CA VAL A 269 4.27 16.93 -69.93
C VAL A 269 5.30 16.58 -71.03
N PRO A 270 6.59 16.94 -70.88
CA PRO A 270 7.17 17.69 -69.76
C PRO A 270 6.75 19.16 -69.80
N LYS A 271 6.36 19.70 -68.65
CA LYS A 271 5.98 21.11 -68.49
C LYS A 271 6.63 21.68 -67.23
N SER A 272 6.87 22.98 -67.25
CA SER A 272 7.51 23.71 -66.17
C SER A 272 6.72 24.95 -65.79
N ARG A 273 6.82 25.39 -64.54
CA ARG A 273 6.33 26.68 -64.07
C ARG A 273 7.25 27.24 -63.00
N VAL A 274 7.14 28.53 -62.72
CA VAL A 274 7.87 29.19 -61.64
C VAL A 274 6.92 29.45 -60.48
N ASN A 275 7.30 28.99 -59.30
CA ASN A 275 6.63 29.31 -58.05
C ASN A 275 7.34 30.49 -57.40
N TYR A 276 6.57 31.39 -56.79
CA TYR A 276 7.05 32.58 -56.09
C TYR A 276 6.59 32.53 -54.63
N ARG A 277 7.45 33.01 -53.73
CA ARG A 277 7.10 33.26 -52.34
C ARG A 277 7.89 34.44 -51.79
N THR A 278 7.36 35.10 -50.77
CA THR A 278 8.14 35.94 -49.87
C THR A 278 8.43 35.14 -48.61
N TYR A 279 9.70 34.95 -48.23
CA TYR A 279 10.08 34.20 -47.03
C TYR A 279 10.90 35.08 -46.09
N GLY A 280 10.59 35.07 -44.81
CA GLY A 280 11.31 35.84 -43.78
C GLY A 280 10.72 35.63 -42.40
N GLY A 281 11.43 36.13 -41.39
CA GLY A 281 11.07 36.00 -39.96
C GLY A 281 12.07 35.13 -39.20
N ASP A 282 11.70 34.75 -37.97
CA ASP A 282 12.61 34.10 -37.03
C ASP A 282 12.17 32.68 -36.71
N THR A 283 13.12 31.75 -36.61
CA THR A 283 12.90 30.45 -35.97
C THR A 283 13.72 30.34 -34.69
N TYR A 284 13.14 29.72 -33.68
CA TYR A 284 13.75 29.50 -32.37
C TYR A 284 13.82 28.00 -32.08
N SER A 285 14.88 27.60 -31.40
CA SER A 285 15.02 26.27 -30.79
C SER A 285 15.61 26.42 -29.40
N ALA A 286 15.19 25.57 -28.46
CA ALA A 286 15.69 25.55 -27.09
C ALA A 286 16.20 24.15 -26.76
N GLY A 287 17.30 24.07 -26.01
CA GLY A 287 17.86 22.82 -25.53
C GLY A 287 18.76 23.04 -24.32
N ILE A 288 18.90 22.01 -23.48
CA ILE A 288 19.84 22.01 -22.36
C ILE A 288 21.19 21.53 -22.87
N ASN A 289 22.24 22.33 -22.67
CA ASN A 289 23.60 21.95 -23.06
C ASN A 289 24.22 20.95 -22.06
N SER A 290 25.40 20.44 -22.39
CA SER A 290 26.15 19.49 -21.55
C SER A 290 26.51 20.02 -20.15
N SER A 291 26.43 21.34 -19.94
CA SER A 291 26.70 22.02 -18.68
C SER A 291 25.43 22.31 -17.87
N GLY A 292 24.26 21.82 -18.30
CA GLY A 292 22.98 22.00 -17.61
C GLY A 292 22.34 23.38 -17.80
N GLN A 293 22.82 24.19 -18.74
CA GLN A 293 22.28 25.53 -19.03
C GLN A 293 21.29 25.47 -20.20
N CYS A 294 20.21 26.24 -20.14
CA CYS A 294 19.34 26.41 -21.29
C CYS A 294 20.02 27.27 -22.36
N VAL A 295 19.96 26.81 -23.60
CA VAL A 295 20.44 27.54 -24.78
C VAL A 295 19.27 27.76 -25.73
N ILE A 296 18.97 29.02 -26.03
CA ILE A 296 17.99 29.39 -27.06
C ILE A 296 18.77 29.83 -28.30
N THR A 297 18.60 29.10 -29.41
CA THR A 297 19.18 29.44 -30.71
C THR A 297 18.12 30.08 -31.58
N LYS A 298 18.38 31.32 -32.01
CA LYS A 298 17.55 32.08 -32.94
C LYS A 298 18.21 32.09 -34.32
N ASN A 299 17.48 31.65 -35.35
CA ASN A 299 17.84 31.89 -36.75
C ASN A 299 16.94 32.99 -37.31
N SER A 300 17.53 34.13 -37.67
CA SER A 300 16.84 35.28 -38.24
C SER A 300 16.98 35.30 -39.76
N TYR A 301 15.87 35.11 -40.48
CA TYR A 301 15.85 35.11 -41.94
C TYR A 301 15.40 36.48 -42.46
N PRO A 302 16.21 37.18 -43.28
CA PRO A 302 15.78 38.41 -43.91
C PRO A 302 14.60 38.14 -44.86
N THR A 303 13.62 39.05 -44.85
CA THR A 303 12.46 38.98 -45.75
C THR A 303 12.92 39.10 -47.19
N THR A 304 12.79 38.00 -47.93
CA THR A 304 13.33 37.85 -49.28
C THR A 304 12.29 37.23 -50.21
N ASN A 305 12.10 37.86 -51.36
CA ASN A 305 11.30 37.26 -52.44
C ASN A 305 12.13 36.19 -53.13
N GLN A 306 11.62 34.97 -53.14
CA GLN A 306 12.26 33.82 -53.76
C GLN A 306 11.39 33.26 -54.88
N GLN A 307 12.06 32.64 -55.84
CA GLN A 307 11.43 31.85 -56.89
C GLN A 307 12.05 30.46 -56.99
N GLN A 308 11.30 29.49 -57.48
CA GLN A 308 11.74 28.12 -57.68
C GLN A 308 11.05 27.55 -58.92
N THR A 309 11.79 26.83 -59.75
CA THR A 309 11.23 26.08 -60.87
C THR A 309 10.53 24.83 -60.36
N GLN A 310 9.34 24.53 -60.87
CA GLN A 310 8.64 23.28 -60.68
C GLN A 310 8.47 22.60 -62.05
N ASP A 311 9.04 21.42 -62.19
CA ASP A 311 8.98 20.61 -63.40
C ASP A 311 8.09 19.40 -63.17
N GLU A 312 7.21 19.10 -64.13
CA GLU A 312 6.37 17.92 -64.12
C GLU A 312 6.65 17.09 -65.38
N VAL A 313 7.03 15.84 -65.20
CA VAL A 313 7.38 14.89 -66.28
C VAL A 313 6.52 13.63 -66.20
N ASP A 314 6.41 12.88 -67.29
CA ASP A 314 5.77 11.55 -67.25
C ASP A 314 6.49 10.65 -66.25
N ASN A 315 5.71 9.96 -65.40
CA ASN A 315 6.28 8.98 -64.49
C ASN A 315 6.53 7.67 -65.26
N PRO A 316 7.79 7.23 -65.44
CA PRO A 316 8.10 5.99 -66.15
C PRO A 316 7.52 4.74 -65.46
N ASN A 317 7.13 4.85 -64.19
CA ASN A 317 6.54 3.79 -63.38
C ASN A 317 5.03 3.99 -63.16
N LYS A 318 4.35 4.82 -63.97
CA LYS A 318 2.90 5.04 -63.88
C LYS A 318 2.12 3.72 -63.80
N GLY A 319 1.20 3.63 -62.85
CA GLY A 319 0.34 2.45 -62.67
C GLY A 319 1.02 1.25 -62.00
N GLN A 320 2.34 1.29 -61.79
CA GLN A 320 3.05 0.30 -60.98
C GLN A 320 2.60 0.38 -59.51
N PRO A 321 2.49 -0.76 -58.80
CA PRO A 321 2.12 -0.78 -57.40
C PRO A 321 3.13 -0.02 -56.53
N THR A 322 2.63 0.74 -55.55
CA THR A 322 3.45 1.26 -54.44
C THR A 322 3.31 0.33 -53.26
N TYR A 323 4.44 -0.03 -52.63
CA TYR A 323 4.47 -0.88 -51.46
C TYR A 323 4.89 -0.11 -50.22
N THR A 324 4.42 -0.55 -49.06
CA THR A 324 4.90 -0.09 -47.76
C THR A 324 5.25 -1.30 -46.91
N LYS A 325 6.45 -1.27 -46.33
CA LYS A 325 6.88 -2.29 -45.37
C LYS A 325 6.19 -2.05 -44.03
N ARG A 326 5.55 -3.07 -43.49
CA ARG A 326 4.93 -3.05 -42.17
C ARG A 326 5.49 -4.14 -41.28
N ASN A 327 5.68 -3.83 -40.01
CA ASN A 327 6.08 -4.79 -38.99
C ASN A 327 4.85 -5.56 -38.53
N TYR A 328 4.84 -6.88 -38.72
CA TYR A 328 3.82 -7.76 -38.19
C TYR A 328 4.23 -8.33 -36.84
N TRP A 329 3.25 -8.42 -35.95
CA TRP A 329 3.40 -8.92 -34.59
C TRP A 329 2.31 -9.94 -34.31
N ILE A 330 2.70 -11.04 -33.66
CA ILE A 330 1.78 -11.99 -33.04
C ILE A 330 1.60 -11.56 -31.60
N TYR A 331 0.37 -11.22 -31.22
CA TYR A 331 -0.03 -10.93 -29.85
C TYR A 331 -0.64 -12.19 -29.23
N ASP A 332 0.03 -12.69 -28.20
CA ASP A 332 -0.41 -13.86 -27.43
C ASP A 332 0.22 -13.87 -26.02
N GLN A 333 -0.07 -14.88 -25.20
CA GLN A 333 0.62 -15.11 -23.94
C GLN A 333 1.97 -15.80 -24.22
N PHE A 334 3.08 -15.16 -23.84
CA PHE A 334 4.43 -15.69 -24.09
C PHE A 334 5.22 -15.86 -22.80
N PRO A 335 6.08 -16.89 -22.70
CA PRO A 335 7.03 -17.04 -21.61
C PRO A 335 8.23 -16.10 -21.80
N PHE A 336 8.66 -15.46 -20.72
CA PHE A 336 9.86 -14.63 -20.66
C PHE A 336 10.76 -15.04 -19.51
N ASP A 337 12.07 -15.05 -19.75
CA ASP A 337 13.08 -15.23 -18.71
C ASP A 337 13.15 -13.97 -17.84
N VAL A 338 12.88 -14.13 -16.55
CA VAL A 338 12.85 -13.06 -15.55
C VAL A 338 13.93 -13.22 -14.48
N ARG A 339 14.85 -14.19 -14.64
CA ARG A 339 15.92 -14.46 -13.67
C ARG A 339 16.81 -13.25 -13.39
N GLY A 340 17.00 -12.39 -14.38
CA GLY A 340 17.79 -11.17 -14.24
C GLY A 340 17.28 -10.21 -13.16
N TYR A 341 16.01 -10.30 -12.75
CA TYR A 341 15.47 -9.50 -11.64
C TYR A 341 15.79 -10.04 -10.25
N LYS A 342 16.26 -11.29 -10.13
CA LYS A 342 16.60 -11.88 -8.84
C LYS A 342 17.81 -11.17 -8.19
N GLY A 343 18.76 -10.73 -9.01
CA GLY A 343 19.99 -10.08 -8.55
C GLY A 343 20.80 -10.94 -7.56
N THR A 344 21.74 -10.30 -6.85
CA THR A 344 22.76 -10.99 -6.04
C THR A 344 22.97 -10.37 -4.66
N ALA A 345 21.89 -10.13 -3.90
CA ALA A 345 22.03 -9.71 -2.50
C ALA A 345 22.56 -10.86 -1.62
N ALA A 346 23.52 -10.57 -0.75
CA ALA A 346 24.18 -11.57 0.11
C ALA A 346 23.22 -12.26 1.09
N ASN A 347 22.13 -11.59 1.48
CA ASN A 347 21.10 -12.12 2.37
C ASN A 347 20.11 -13.08 1.68
N GLY A 348 20.31 -13.37 0.38
CA GLY A 348 19.46 -14.28 -0.39
C GLY A 348 18.11 -13.70 -0.83
N LEU A 349 17.81 -12.45 -0.47
CA LEU A 349 16.63 -11.73 -0.93
C LEU A 349 16.77 -11.26 -2.38
N MET A 350 15.63 -10.94 -2.99
CA MET A 350 15.60 -10.24 -4.28
C MET A 350 16.36 -8.91 -4.17
N ALA A 351 17.23 -8.63 -5.14
CA ALA A 351 17.96 -7.35 -5.22
C ALA A 351 17.47 -6.44 -6.36
N GLY A 352 16.58 -6.95 -7.20
CA GLY A 352 16.21 -6.31 -8.45
C GLY A 352 17.25 -6.51 -9.55
N GLY A 353 16.97 -5.90 -10.71
CA GLY A 353 17.85 -5.96 -11.86
C GLY A 353 17.22 -5.36 -13.11
N THR A 354 17.91 -5.51 -14.23
CA THR A 354 17.47 -5.04 -15.55
C THR A 354 17.42 -6.20 -16.52
N VAL A 355 16.28 -6.39 -17.20
CA VAL A 355 16.09 -7.44 -18.20
C VAL A 355 15.67 -6.80 -19.52
N GLY A 356 16.23 -7.28 -20.63
CA GLY A 356 15.88 -6.86 -21.98
C GLY A 356 14.85 -7.79 -22.62
N PHE A 357 13.70 -7.26 -23.03
CA PHE A 357 12.65 -8.04 -23.71
C PHE A 357 12.49 -7.62 -25.18
N PRO A 358 12.34 -8.57 -26.12
CA PRO A 358 12.27 -8.32 -27.57
C PRO A 358 10.87 -7.82 -27.99
N VAL A 359 10.47 -6.67 -27.46
CA VAL A 359 9.11 -6.12 -27.60
C VAL A 359 9.06 -4.80 -28.35
N ASN A 360 10.18 -4.33 -28.93
CA ASN A 360 10.23 -3.13 -29.76
C ASN A 360 10.42 -3.48 -31.24
N ASN A 361 10.02 -2.54 -32.11
CA ASN A 361 10.22 -2.64 -33.55
C ASN A 361 11.69 -2.97 -33.89
N PRO A 362 11.94 -3.72 -34.98
CA PRO A 362 13.28 -3.90 -35.52
C PRO A 362 13.98 -2.56 -35.75
N ASN A 363 15.30 -2.52 -35.56
CA ASN A 363 16.09 -1.35 -35.92
C ASN A 363 16.52 -1.45 -37.39
N ASN A 364 17.05 -0.35 -37.93
CA ASN A 364 17.52 -0.30 -39.32
C ASN A 364 18.74 -1.21 -39.59
N ALA A 365 19.47 -1.62 -38.54
CA ALA A 365 20.66 -2.47 -38.67
C ALA A 365 20.29 -3.94 -38.88
N ASP A 366 19.19 -4.40 -38.28
CA ASP A 366 18.66 -5.75 -38.48
C ASP A 366 17.11 -5.72 -38.47
N PRO A 367 16.47 -5.60 -39.64
CA PRO A 367 15.02 -5.57 -39.75
C PRO A 367 14.35 -6.93 -39.53
N THR A 368 15.13 -8.00 -39.35
CA THR A 368 14.62 -9.38 -39.26
C THR A 368 14.21 -9.79 -37.86
N LYS A 369 14.55 -8.99 -36.83
CA LYS A 369 14.26 -9.31 -35.43
C LYS A 369 13.82 -8.10 -34.63
N ALA A 370 12.97 -8.33 -33.63
CA ALA A 370 12.62 -7.33 -32.64
C ALA A 370 13.85 -6.83 -31.88
N THR A 371 13.82 -5.56 -31.49
CA THR A 371 14.84 -5.01 -30.61
C THR A 371 14.47 -5.20 -29.14
N ASN A 372 15.48 -5.44 -28.32
CA ASN A 372 15.29 -5.54 -26.87
C ASN A 372 15.06 -4.14 -26.28
N GLN A 373 14.04 -4.03 -25.44
CA GLN A 373 13.88 -2.92 -24.52
C GLN A 373 14.23 -3.37 -23.11
N ASN A 374 15.12 -2.63 -22.46
CA ASN A 374 15.56 -2.90 -21.10
C ASN A 374 14.59 -2.30 -20.09
N PHE A 375 14.20 -3.08 -19.09
CA PHE A 375 13.34 -2.64 -17.99
C PHE A 375 13.95 -3.01 -16.66
N THR A 376 13.96 -2.03 -15.75
CA THR A 376 14.47 -2.18 -14.39
C THR A 376 13.33 -2.49 -13.43
N TRP A 377 13.53 -3.52 -12.61
CA TRP A 377 12.66 -3.86 -11.48
C TRP A 377 13.48 -3.75 -10.20
N ASN A 378 13.12 -2.84 -9.31
CA ASN A 378 13.83 -2.47 -8.09
C ASN A 378 12.85 -2.06 -6.98
N SER A 379 13.34 -1.63 -5.81
CA SER A 379 12.50 -1.27 -4.66
C SER A 379 11.36 -0.29 -4.94
N SER A 380 11.48 0.59 -5.93
CA SER A 380 10.44 1.57 -6.29
C SER A 380 9.25 0.97 -7.06
N ASN A 381 9.45 -0.18 -7.70
CA ASN A 381 8.46 -0.81 -8.58
C ASN A 381 8.44 -2.36 -8.47
N ALA A 382 8.83 -2.90 -7.30
CA ALA A 382 8.98 -4.33 -7.07
C ALA A 382 7.64 -5.05 -6.78
N CYS A 383 6.60 -4.71 -7.53
CA CYS A 383 5.32 -5.38 -7.42
C CYS A 383 5.37 -6.80 -7.99
N ILE A 384 4.42 -7.63 -7.55
CA ILE A 384 4.32 -9.04 -7.94
C ILE A 384 2.96 -9.35 -8.56
N GLU A 385 2.92 -10.39 -9.38
CA GLU A 385 1.72 -11.18 -9.58
C GLU A 385 1.70 -12.34 -8.58
N GLU A 386 0.53 -12.62 -8.03
CA GLU A 386 0.24 -13.69 -7.10
C GLU A 386 0.53 -15.07 -7.66
N ARG A 387 0.61 -16.00 -6.72
CA ARG A 387 0.74 -17.44 -6.99
C ARG A 387 -0.47 -17.97 -7.77
N LYS A 388 -0.41 -19.23 -8.17
CA LYS A 388 -1.55 -19.86 -8.85
C LYS A 388 -2.81 -19.74 -8.01
N THR A 389 -3.87 -19.29 -8.66
CA THR A 389 -5.22 -19.23 -8.13
C THR A 389 -6.13 -20.16 -8.92
N LEU A 390 -7.39 -20.27 -8.49
CA LEU A 390 -8.41 -21.06 -9.17
C LEU A 390 -9.54 -20.15 -9.66
N ARG A 391 -9.99 -20.41 -10.89
CA ARG A 391 -11.25 -19.87 -11.42
C ARG A 391 -12.45 -20.58 -10.81
N PRO A 392 -13.68 -20.04 -10.99
CA PRO A 392 -14.89 -20.77 -10.65
C PRO A 392 -14.89 -22.15 -11.32
N LEU A 393 -15.19 -23.19 -10.54
CA LEU A 393 -15.26 -24.60 -10.98
C LEU A 393 -13.91 -25.26 -11.33
N GLU A 394 -12.78 -24.56 -11.26
CA GLU A 394 -11.46 -25.19 -11.36
C GLU A 394 -11.16 -25.99 -10.08
N THR A 395 -10.50 -27.13 -10.24
CA THR A 395 -10.08 -28.00 -9.13
C THR A 395 -8.58 -27.85 -8.88
N GLY A 396 -8.14 -28.14 -7.66
CA GLY A 396 -6.73 -28.07 -7.27
C GLY A 396 -6.54 -27.17 -6.05
N THR A 397 -5.38 -26.53 -5.96
CA THR A 397 -5.01 -25.66 -4.84
C THR A 397 -4.92 -24.21 -5.29
N ALA A 398 -5.68 -23.33 -4.64
CA ALA A 398 -5.54 -21.89 -4.75
C ALA A 398 -4.38 -21.42 -3.86
N TRP A 399 -3.15 -21.52 -4.37
CA TRP A 399 -1.92 -21.18 -3.64
C TRP A 399 -1.81 -19.70 -3.27
N ASP A 400 -2.54 -18.82 -3.95
CA ASP A 400 -2.68 -17.41 -3.61
C ASP A 400 -3.49 -17.18 -2.33
N MET A 401 -4.52 -18.00 -2.08
CA MET A 401 -5.36 -17.93 -0.88
C MET A 401 -4.66 -18.52 0.36
N ASP A 402 -3.59 -19.29 0.15
CA ASP A 402 -2.74 -19.80 1.22
C ASP A 402 -1.86 -18.67 1.80
N ILE A 403 -1.97 -18.48 3.11
CA ILE A 403 -1.25 -17.43 3.83
C ILE A 403 0.18 -17.86 4.18
N ASP A 404 0.40 -19.11 4.56
CA ASP A 404 1.62 -19.49 5.28
C ASP A 404 2.58 -20.33 4.46
N SER A 405 2.10 -21.08 3.47
CA SER A 405 2.98 -21.98 2.73
C SER A 405 4.13 -21.21 2.08
N VAL A 406 5.35 -21.67 2.36
CA VAL A 406 6.57 -21.19 1.71
C VAL A 406 6.63 -21.79 0.30
N PRO A 407 7.00 -21.01 -0.74
CA PRO A 407 7.12 -21.54 -2.10
C PRO A 407 8.08 -22.71 -2.17
N VAL A 408 7.71 -23.70 -2.97
CA VAL A 408 8.56 -24.82 -3.33
C VAL A 408 9.35 -24.42 -4.58
N PRO A 409 10.70 -24.31 -4.54
CA PRO A 409 11.47 -23.76 -5.65
C PRO A 409 11.31 -24.48 -7.00
N THR A 410 10.94 -25.76 -6.97
CA THR A 410 10.70 -26.59 -8.16
C THR A 410 9.25 -26.52 -8.66
N ASN A 411 8.36 -25.84 -7.96
CA ASN A 411 6.95 -25.72 -8.32
C ASN A 411 6.54 -24.26 -8.58
N PRO A 412 6.48 -23.83 -9.85
CA PRO A 412 6.13 -22.46 -10.21
C PRO A 412 4.70 -22.06 -9.83
N ASP A 413 3.80 -23.01 -9.56
CA ASP A 413 2.44 -22.69 -9.08
C ASP A 413 2.46 -22.06 -7.68
N THR A 414 3.49 -22.39 -6.88
CA THR A 414 3.68 -21.86 -5.52
C THR A 414 4.51 -20.58 -5.48
N GLN A 415 5.09 -20.16 -6.60
CA GLN A 415 6.01 -19.03 -6.69
C GLN A 415 5.30 -17.78 -7.21
N TRP A 416 5.85 -16.62 -6.87
CA TRP A 416 5.38 -15.33 -7.38
C TRP A 416 6.10 -14.95 -8.68
N ARG A 417 5.48 -14.03 -9.42
CA ARG A 417 6.02 -13.51 -10.68
C ARG A 417 6.25 -12.01 -10.54
N PRO A 418 7.27 -11.42 -11.20
CA PRO A 418 7.40 -9.96 -11.23
C PRO A 418 6.20 -9.33 -11.95
N PHE A 419 5.73 -8.19 -11.45
CA PHE A 419 4.72 -7.38 -12.13
C PHE A 419 5.39 -6.45 -13.16
N ILE A 420 5.15 -6.66 -14.46
CA ILE A 420 5.87 -5.96 -15.54
C ILE A 420 4.90 -5.40 -16.59
N PRO A 421 4.16 -4.32 -16.31
CA PRO A 421 3.17 -3.76 -17.24
C PRO A 421 3.77 -3.33 -18.58
N SER A 422 5.06 -3.00 -18.60
CA SER A 422 5.78 -2.54 -19.79
C SER A 422 6.02 -3.63 -20.84
N ILE A 423 5.69 -4.89 -20.57
CA ILE A 423 5.69 -5.95 -21.60
C ILE A 423 4.31 -6.53 -21.84
N VAL A 424 3.28 -5.98 -21.19
CA VAL A 424 1.90 -6.43 -21.32
C VAL A 424 1.18 -5.58 -22.37
N PHE A 425 0.44 -6.24 -23.27
CA PHE A 425 -0.31 -5.62 -24.35
C PHE A 425 -1.77 -6.05 -24.29
N ALA A 426 -2.67 -5.07 -24.41
CA ALA A 426 -4.11 -5.28 -24.50
C ALA A 426 -4.48 -5.82 -25.88
N ARG A 427 -4.47 -7.14 -26.02
CA ARG A 427 -4.69 -7.84 -27.28
C ARG A 427 -6.00 -7.39 -27.95
N ALA A 428 -5.87 -6.97 -29.21
CA ALA A 428 -6.96 -6.46 -30.04
C ALA A 428 -7.56 -5.10 -29.62
N VAL A 429 -6.89 -4.37 -28.73
CA VAL A 429 -7.31 -3.03 -28.27
C VAL A 429 -6.35 -1.96 -28.80
N THR A 430 -6.88 -0.99 -29.54
CA THR A 430 -6.11 0.16 -30.08
C THR A 430 -6.41 1.48 -29.37
N ASN A 431 -7.49 1.53 -28.57
CA ASN A 431 -7.87 2.69 -27.78
C ASN A 431 -8.19 2.26 -26.34
N TYR A 432 -7.59 2.94 -25.37
CA TYR A 432 -7.74 2.66 -23.93
C TYR A 432 -8.54 3.74 -23.18
N SER A 433 -9.22 4.64 -23.88
CA SER A 433 -10.11 5.63 -23.25
C SER A 433 -11.45 5.00 -22.84
N GLY A 434 -11.93 5.36 -21.64
CA GLY A 434 -13.17 4.81 -21.08
C GLY A 434 -13.10 3.29 -20.86
N THR A 435 -14.12 2.56 -21.29
CA THR A 435 -14.16 1.09 -21.28
C THR A 435 -13.70 0.56 -22.64
N PRO A 436 -12.49 -0.03 -22.75
CA PRO A 436 -11.96 -0.51 -24.03
C PRO A 436 -12.78 -1.69 -24.58
N THR A 437 -12.94 -1.71 -25.90
CA THR A 437 -13.67 -2.75 -26.63
C THR A 437 -12.74 -3.48 -27.60
N GLY A 438 -13.19 -4.64 -28.11
CA GLY A 438 -12.44 -5.41 -29.11
C GLY A 438 -11.51 -6.50 -28.58
N TRP A 439 -11.49 -6.73 -27.25
CA TRP A 439 -10.70 -7.78 -26.61
C TRP A 439 -10.86 -9.15 -27.29
N ARG A 440 -9.74 -9.84 -27.53
CA ARG A 440 -9.71 -11.22 -28.05
C ARG A 440 -8.83 -12.11 -27.18
N SER A 441 -9.31 -13.30 -26.84
CA SER A 441 -8.57 -14.32 -26.08
C SER A 441 -7.65 -15.18 -26.95
N ASP A 442 -7.93 -15.27 -28.25
CA ASP A 442 -7.13 -16.04 -29.21
C ASP A 442 -5.96 -15.21 -29.74
N ALA A 443 -4.90 -15.87 -30.21
CA ALA A 443 -3.73 -15.18 -30.75
C ALA A 443 -4.10 -14.30 -31.95
N VAL A 444 -3.48 -13.12 -32.06
CA VAL A 444 -3.74 -12.18 -33.16
C VAL A 444 -2.44 -11.81 -33.86
N SER A 445 -2.32 -12.09 -35.16
CA SER A 445 -1.23 -11.59 -36.01
C SER A 445 -1.69 -10.37 -36.79
N THR A 446 -1.00 -9.23 -36.62
CA THR A 446 -1.37 -7.97 -37.28
C THR A 446 -0.18 -7.01 -37.37
N SER A 447 -0.27 -6.04 -38.29
CA SER A 447 0.62 -4.87 -38.31
C SER A 447 0.12 -3.71 -37.45
N THR A 448 -1.11 -3.80 -36.93
CA THR A 448 -1.69 -2.79 -36.04
C THR A 448 -1.02 -2.88 -34.67
N ASP A 449 -0.55 -1.75 -34.15
CA ASP A 449 0.00 -1.70 -32.80
C ASP A 449 -1.14 -1.64 -31.77
N TYR A 450 -1.14 -2.57 -30.82
CA TYR A 450 -2.09 -2.59 -29.71
C TYR A 450 -1.55 -1.89 -28.47
N VAL A 451 -2.47 -1.43 -27.62
CA VAL A 451 -2.13 -0.66 -26.42
C VAL A 451 -1.24 -1.48 -25.50
N ARG A 452 -0.09 -0.91 -25.15
CA ARG A 452 0.81 -1.42 -24.13
C ARG A 452 0.38 -0.91 -22.76
N LEU A 453 0.33 -1.77 -21.75
CA LEU A 453 -0.20 -1.42 -20.42
C LEU A 453 0.66 -0.41 -19.66
N SER A 454 1.89 -0.12 -20.08
CA SER A 454 2.68 1.01 -19.55
C SER A 454 2.31 2.38 -20.12
N SER A 455 1.50 2.45 -21.17
CA SER A 455 1.12 3.70 -21.85
C SER A 455 -0.12 4.41 -21.27
N PRO A 456 -1.17 3.68 -20.79
CA PRO A 456 -2.28 4.29 -20.04
C PRO A 456 -1.83 4.97 -18.74
N SER A 457 -2.75 5.72 -18.13
CA SER A 457 -2.51 6.38 -16.84
C SER A 457 -1.99 5.41 -15.77
N SER A 458 -1.27 5.94 -14.79
CA SER A 458 -0.74 5.20 -13.63
C SER A 458 -1.80 4.48 -12.79
N LEU A 459 -3.10 4.61 -13.12
CA LEU A 459 -4.21 3.96 -12.42
C LEU A 459 -4.40 2.49 -12.84
N TYR A 460 -4.13 2.13 -14.10
CA TYR A 460 -4.46 0.79 -14.62
C TYR A 460 -3.32 -0.23 -14.49
N ASN A 461 -2.17 0.19 -13.97
CA ASN A 461 -0.95 -0.61 -13.85
C ASN A 461 -0.15 -0.21 -12.61
N ALA A 462 -0.83 0.32 -11.60
CA ALA A 462 -0.19 0.92 -10.44
C ALA A 462 0.66 -0.10 -9.69
N CYS A 463 1.84 0.35 -9.24
CA CYS A 463 2.64 -0.36 -8.25
C CYS A 463 2.79 0.57 -7.04
N PRO A 464 2.19 0.27 -5.88
CA PRO A 464 2.23 1.18 -4.73
C PRO A 464 3.64 1.27 -4.12
N SER A 465 3.79 2.12 -3.11
CA SER A 465 5.06 2.25 -2.38
C SER A 465 5.44 0.94 -1.69
N ALA A 466 6.75 0.71 -1.53
CA ALA A 466 7.30 -0.55 -1.01
C ALA A 466 6.74 -0.90 0.37
N ALA A 467 6.30 -2.13 0.56
CA ALA A 467 5.91 -2.66 1.85
C ALA A 467 7.12 -2.80 2.78
N ARG A 468 6.87 -2.81 4.09
CA ARG A 468 7.87 -3.00 5.14
C ARG A 468 7.47 -4.09 6.10
N ARG A 469 8.43 -4.94 6.43
CA ARG A 469 8.31 -5.98 7.45
C ARG A 469 8.23 -5.36 8.84
N LEU A 470 7.70 -6.11 9.81
CA LEU A 470 7.65 -5.74 11.21
C LEU A 470 9.05 -5.38 11.74
N THR A 471 9.23 -4.11 12.10
CA THR A 471 10.51 -3.57 12.57
C THR A 471 10.26 -2.76 13.85
N SER A 472 11.11 -2.93 14.86
CA SER A 472 11.05 -2.14 16.10
C SER A 472 11.86 -0.84 15.97
N SER A 473 11.64 0.09 16.89
CA SER A 473 12.42 1.32 16.98
C SER A 473 13.91 1.05 17.22
N GLU A 474 14.26 0.04 18.02
CA GLU A 474 15.65 -0.40 18.23
C GLU A 474 16.33 -0.93 16.96
N ASN A 475 15.55 -1.46 16.03
CA ASN A 475 16.03 -2.03 14.76
C ASN A 475 15.86 -1.06 13.58
N GLY A 476 15.71 0.24 13.86
CA GLY A 476 15.76 1.29 12.83
C GLY A 476 14.41 1.86 12.40
N MET A 477 13.28 1.40 12.96
CA MET A 477 11.98 2.07 12.78
C MET A 477 11.84 3.25 13.74
N THR A 478 12.75 4.22 13.67
CA THR A 478 12.68 5.45 14.48
C THR A 478 11.57 6.38 13.98
N SER A 479 11.15 7.37 14.78
CA SER A 479 10.16 8.36 14.35
C SER A 479 10.57 9.09 13.05
N GLY A 480 11.86 9.39 12.88
CA GLY A 480 12.40 9.96 11.65
C GLY A 480 12.35 9.00 10.46
N ALA A 481 12.69 7.72 10.68
CA ALA A 481 12.61 6.69 9.64
C ALA A 481 11.16 6.41 9.22
N LEU A 482 10.22 6.43 10.17
CA LEU A 482 8.79 6.33 9.91
C LEU A 482 8.32 7.52 9.07
N THR A 483 8.64 8.75 9.48
CA THR A 483 8.24 9.98 8.78
C THR A 483 8.77 9.97 7.35
N SER A 484 10.04 9.60 7.14
CA SER A 484 10.64 9.46 5.81
C SER A 484 9.89 8.44 4.94
N TYR A 485 9.55 7.28 5.51
CA TYR A 485 8.78 6.25 4.83
C TYR A 485 7.37 6.73 4.46
N LEU A 486 6.64 7.31 5.41
CA LEU A 486 5.30 7.85 5.21
C LEU A 486 5.28 8.96 4.14
N ASN A 487 6.29 9.83 4.14
CA ASN A 487 6.44 10.87 3.11
C ASN A 487 6.63 10.28 1.71
N GLY A 488 7.28 9.14 1.58
CA GLY A 488 7.45 8.40 0.32
C GLY A 488 6.23 7.60 -0.15
N LEU A 489 5.11 7.60 0.58
CA LEU A 489 3.86 6.99 0.11
C LEU A 489 3.28 7.78 -1.07
N ALA A 490 3.05 7.08 -2.18
CA ALA A 490 2.49 7.62 -3.42
C ALA A 490 1.11 7.04 -3.68
N THR A 491 0.15 7.90 -3.98
CA THR A 491 -1.25 7.56 -4.29
C THR A 491 -1.41 7.25 -5.78
N ARG A 492 -1.89 6.05 -6.11
CA ARG A 492 -2.10 5.58 -7.49
C ARG A 492 -2.82 4.25 -7.53
N GLY A 493 -3.59 4.04 -8.59
CA GLY A 493 -4.29 2.79 -8.81
C GLY A 493 -5.70 2.80 -8.25
N TRP A 494 -6.32 1.64 -8.41
CA TRP A 494 -7.69 1.33 -8.01
C TRP A 494 -7.72 0.44 -6.77
N THR A 495 -8.89 0.29 -6.16
CA THR A 495 -9.05 -0.20 -4.79
C THR A 495 -9.28 -1.70 -4.72
N TYR A 496 -8.20 -2.47 -4.57
CA TYR A 496 -8.24 -3.92 -4.37
C TYR A 496 -7.92 -4.24 -2.90
N HIS A 497 -8.94 -4.26 -2.04
CA HIS A 497 -8.76 -4.49 -0.60
C HIS A 497 -8.12 -5.84 -0.27
N ASP A 498 -8.44 -6.87 -1.06
CA ASP A 498 -8.04 -8.26 -0.81
C ASP A 498 -6.51 -8.45 -0.83
N ILE A 499 -5.82 -7.87 -1.81
CA ILE A 499 -4.36 -8.05 -1.97
C ILE A 499 -3.57 -7.35 -0.86
N GLY A 500 -4.01 -6.16 -0.45
CA GLY A 500 -3.42 -5.43 0.68
C GLY A 500 -3.57 -6.22 1.98
N PHE A 501 -4.78 -6.69 2.26
CA PHE A 501 -5.06 -7.45 3.47
C PHE A 501 -4.34 -8.80 3.48
N LEU A 502 -4.30 -9.52 2.36
CA LEU A 502 -3.56 -10.77 2.19
C LEU A 502 -2.09 -10.62 2.58
N TRP A 503 -1.42 -9.59 2.06
CA TRP A 503 0.00 -9.38 2.36
C TRP A 503 0.24 -8.83 3.77
N GLY A 504 -0.68 -8.04 4.30
CA GLY A 504 -0.69 -7.68 5.72
C GLY A 504 -0.70 -8.95 6.60
N LEU A 505 -1.56 -9.90 6.25
CA LEU A 505 -1.69 -11.17 6.96
C LEU A 505 -0.44 -12.04 6.84
N ARG A 506 0.13 -12.15 5.64
CA ARG A 506 1.39 -12.88 5.38
C ARG A 506 2.57 -12.30 6.16
N LEU A 507 2.68 -10.98 6.24
CA LEU A 507 3.80 -10.29 6.90
C LEU A 507 3.73 -10.34 8.43
N ILE A 508 2.53 -10.42 9.02
CA ILE A 508 2.33 -10.53 10.48
C ILE A 508 2.21 -11.99 10.97
N SER A 509 2.00 -12.95 10.06
CA SER A 509 1.78 -14.36 10.43
C SER A 509 2.98 -14.97 11.17
N ARG A 510 2.69 -15.82 12.16
CA ARG A 510 3.67 -16.53 13.01
C ARG A 510 4.19 -17.83 12.40
N GLU A 511 3.47 -18.41 11.43
CA GLU A 511 3.69 -19.77 10.91
C GLU A 511 4.12 -19.78 9.43
N GLY A 512 4.20 -18.61 8.79
CA GLY A 512 4.39 -18.51 7.34
C GLY A 512 5.77 -18.10 6.86
N LEU A 513 5.79 -17.37 5.73
CA LEU A 513 6.98 -16.87 5.03
C LEU A 513 8.06 -16.27 5.94
N PHE A 514 7.61 -15.58 6.98
CA PHE A 514 8.45 -14.81 7.90
C PHE A 514 8.41 -15.35 9.33
N ALA A 515 8.04 -16.63 9.51
CA ALA A 515 7.92 -17.27 10.82
C ALA A 515 9.18 -17.12 11.68
N ALA A 516 10.37 -17.22 11.09
CA ALA A 516 11.64 -17.05 11.81
C ALA A 516 11.74 -15.70 12.55
N ASP A 517 11.12 -14.66 12.01
CA ASP A 517 11.11 -13.33 12.61
C ASP A 517 9.85 -13.08 13.45
N ASN A 518 8.79 -13.88 13.29
CA ASN A 518 7.47 -13.63 13.85
C ASN A 518 7.01 -14.63 14.92
N ALA A 519 7.67 -15.77 15.09
CA ALA A 519 7.17 -16.87 15.91
C ALA A 519 7.10 -16.52 17.41
N SER A 520 8.14 -15.90 17.96
CA SER A 520 8.27 -15.64 19.39
C SER A 520 8.85 -14.25 19.67
N ALA A 521 8.41 -13.65 20.77
CA ALA A 521 9.04 -12.43 21.27
C ALA A 521 10.44 -12.73 21.84
N PRO A 522 11.37 -11.76 21.85
CA PRO A 522 12.71 -11.94 22.43
C PRO A 522 12.69 -12.39 23.91
N ASN A 523 11.66 -12.00 24.66
CA ASN A 523 11.46 -12.37 26.06
C ASN A 523 10.61 -13.64 26.26
N GLY A 524 10.30 -14.39 25.19
CA GLY A 524 9.52 -15.63 25.21
C GLY A 524 8.02 -15.46 25.50
N SER A 525 7.54 -14.24 25.74
CA SER A 525 6.12 -13.98 26.06
C SER A 525 5.26 -13.85 24.80
N SER A 526 3.93 -14.00 24.96
CA SER A 526 2.97 -13.87 23.87
C SER A 526 3.02 -12.49 23.21
N ILE A 527 2.86 -12.43 21.89
CA ILE A 527 2.75 -11.20 21.10
C ILE A 527 1.28 -10.94 20.76
N GLY A 528 0.76 -9.78 21.16
CA GLY A 528 -0.50 -9.25 20.66
C GLY A 528 -0.34 -8.75 19.24
N ARG A 529 -1.03 -9.39 18.28
CA ARG A 529 -0.93 -9.05 16.85
C ARG A 529 -2.15 -8.25 16.41
N ASN A 530 -1.90 -7.13 15.76
CA ASN A 530 -2.91 -6.18 15.32
C ASN A 530 -2.71 -5.87 13.84
N ILE A 531 -3.77 -6.01 13.03
CA ILE A 531 -3.83 -5.42 11.69
C ILE A 531 -4.71 -4.19 11.78
N ILE A 532 -4.18 -3.03 11.39
CA ILE A 532 -4.95 -1.81 11.20
C ILE A 532 -5.18 -1.66 9.70
N PHE A 533 -6.39 -2.00 9.25
CA PHE A 533 -6.84 -1.91 7.88
C PHE A 533 -7.63 -0.60 7.69
N MET A 534 -7.16 0.24 6.77
CA MET A 534 -7.83 1.48 6.42
C MET A 534 -8.16 1.51 4.93
N THR A 535 -9.31 2.07 4.60
CA THR A 535 -9.70 2.43 3.22
C THR A 535 -10.53 3.71 3.20
N ASP A 536 -10.47 4.43 2.08
CA ASP A 536 -11.21 5.68 1.87
C ASP A 536 -12.39 5.56 0.89
N GLY A 537 -12.72 4.34 0.48
CA GLY A 537 -13.78 4.08 -0.48
C GLY A 537 -14.19 2.61 -0.56
N ASP A 538 -15.18 2.36 -1.42
CA ASP A 538 -15.62 1.02 -1.76
C ASP A 538 -14.59 0.28 -2.63
N THR A 539 -14.78 -1.02 -2.79
CA THR A 539 -14.01 -1.79 -3.75
C THR A 539 -14.25 -1.25 -5.15
N GLU A 540 -13.18 -0.83 -5.82
CA GLU A 540 -13.22 -0.31 -7.19
C GLU A 540 -12.16 -1.06 -7.99
N THR A 541 -12.60 -2.01 -8.81
CA THR A 541 -11.73 -2.80 -9.67
C THR A 541 -12.12 -2.58 -11.13
N HIS A 542 -11.20 -2.90 -12.04
CA HIS A 542 -11.48 -2.83 -13.46
C HIS A 542 -10.93 -4.03 -14.21
N PHE A 543 -11.73 -4.67 -15.07
CA PHE A 543 -11.28 -5.81 -15.89
C PHE A 543 -10.12 -5.47 -16.82
N GLN A 544 -10.01 -4.20 -17.21
CA GLN A 544 -8.93 -3.65 -18.02
C GLN A 544 -7.69 -3.24 -17.21
N ALA A 545 -7.72 -3.30 -15.88
CA ALA A 545 -6.53 -3.05 -15.09
C ALA A 545 -5.61 -4.29 -15.10
N TYR A 546 -4.31 -4.06 -15.13
CA TYR A 546 -3.30 -5.07 -14.86
C TYR A 546 -3.04 -5.07 -13.35
N ASP A 547 -3.50 -6.12 -12.68
CA ASP A 547 -3.53 -6.25 -11.22
C ASP A 547 -2.62 -7.40 -10.73
N ALA A 548 -2.65 -7.69 -9.43
CA ALA A 548 -1.86 -8.79 -8.85
C ALA A 548 -2.16 -10.18 -9.43
N TYR A 549 -3.20 -10.36 -10.24
CA TYR A 549 -3.58 -11.63 -10.86
C TYR A 549 -3.51 -11.58 -12.40
N GLY A 550 -2.83 -10.57 -12.95
CA GLY A 550 -2.66 -10.38 -14.39
C GLY A 550 -3.64 -9.38 -14.99
N LEU A 551 -3.85 -9.45 -16.30
CA LEU A 551 -4.81 -8.60 -17.00
C LEU A 551 -6.14 -9.35 -17.11
N SER A 552 -7.08 -9.06 -16.22
CA SER A 552 -8.33 -9.82 -16.08
C SER A 552 -9.14 -9.94 -17.38
N ALA A 553 -9.07 -8.96 -18.27
CA ALA A 553 -9.67 -9.02 -19.62
C ALA A 553 -9.21 -10.24 -20.44
N LEU A 554 -7.95 -10.67 -20.28
CA LEU A 554 -7.30 -11.73 -21.05
C LEU A 554 -6.93 -12.95 -20.21
N ASP A 555 -6.25 -12.76 -19.08
CA ASP A 555 -5.74 -13.87 -18.26
C ASP A 555 -6.87 -14.60 -17.51
N ARG A 556 -7.91 -13.86 -17.11
CA ARG A 556 -9.12 -14.36 -16.45
C ARG A 556 -8.81 -15.31 -15.28
N ARG A 557 -7.73 -15.09 -14.52
CA ARG A 557 -7.23 -16.09 -13.55
C ARG A 557 -8.22 -16.37 -12.41
N ARG A 558 -9.10 -15.41 -12.10
CA ARG A 558 -10.10 -15.50 -11.02
C ARG A 558 -11.54 -15.55 -11.51
N THR A 559 -11.76 -15.38 -12.82
CA THR A 559 -13.08 -15.22 -13.43
C THR A 559 -13.36 -16.36 -14.41
N ASN A 560 -14.57 -16.39 -14.99
CA ASN A 560 -14.92 -17.39 -16.01
C ASN A 560 -13.99 -17.26 -17.23
N SER A 561 -13.36 -18.36 -17.65
CA SER A 561 -12.41 -18.37 -18.76
C SER A 561 -13.04 -18.06 -20.13
N LEU A 562 -14.34 -18.25 -20.29
CA LEU A 562 -15.06 -18.10 -21.56
C LEU A 562 -15.65 -16.71 -21.79
N LEU A 563 -15.84 -15.92 -20.72
CA LEU A 563 -16.51 -14.62 -20.80
C LEU A 563 -15.56 -13.49 -20.42
N LEU A 564 -15.71 -12.34 -21.09
CA LEU A 564 -15.06 -11.11 -20.65
C LEU A 564 -15.71 -10.69 -19.31
N PRO A 565 -14.94 -10.56 -18.22
CA PRO A 565 -15.53 -10.20 -16.94
C PRO A 565 -15.93 -8.73 -16.91
N SER A 566 -16.94 -8.42 -16.10
CA SER A 566 -17.29 -7.04 -15.72
C SER A 566 -16.47 -6.56 -14.52
N ASP A 567 -16.47 -5.25 -14.30
CA ASP A 567 -15.89 -4.64 -13.08
C ASP A 567 -16.59 -5.16 -11.81
N ASN A 568 -17.91 -5.39 -11.89
CA ASN A 568 -18.68 -5.94 -10.79
C ASN A 568 -18.29 -7.39 -10.46
N ASP A 569 -17.99 -8.22 -11.47
CA ASP A 569 -17.49 -9.59 -11.23
C ASP A 569 -16.18 -9.57 -10.44
N GLN A 570 -15.29 -8.62 -10.75
CA GLN A 570 -14.03 -8.46 -10.04
C GLN A 570 -14.21 -7.88 -8.64
N ASN A 571 -15.09 -6.88 -8.46
CA ASN A 571 -15.43 -6.34 -7.14
C ASN A 571 -15.93 -7.46 -6.21
N ASN A 572 -16.88 -8.27 -6.67
CA ASN A 572 -17.42 -9.39 -5.89
C ASN A 572 -16.35 -10.39 -5.46
N ILE A 573 -15.37 -10.68 -6.32
CA ILE A 573 -14.25 -11.58 -5.99
C ILE A 573 -13.36 -10.96 -4.92
N VAL A 574 -12.99 -9.69 -5.07
CA VAL A 574 -12.16 -8.96 -4.10
C VAL A 574 -12.84 -8.91 -2.73
N GLU A 575 -14.12 -8.54 -2.67
CA GLU A 575 -14.88 -8.48 -1.42
C GLU A 575 -15.04 -9.85 -0.76
N SER A 576 -15.34 -10.89 -1.56
CA SER A 576 -15.44 -12.27 -1.06
C SER A 576 -14.11 -12.75 -0.45
N ARG A 577 -12.98 -12.44 -1.09
CA ARG A 577 -11.65 -12.81 -0.60
C ARG A 577 -11.26 -12.02 0.64
N LEU A 578 -11.54 -10.73 0.68
CA LEU A 578 -11.34 -9.91 1.88
C LEU A 578 -12.05 -10.53 3.08
N SER A 579 -13.34 -10.85 2.94
CA SER A 579 -14.13 -11.50 4.03
C SER A 579 -13.50 -12.80 4.52
N GLN A 580 -12.99 -13.64 3.61
CA GLN A 580 -12.27 -14.87 3.95
C GLN A 580 -10.97 -14.59 4.70
N TYR A 581 -10.16 -13.64 4.24
CA TYR A 581 -8.91 -13.29 4.92
C TYR A 581 -9.15 -12.67 6.31
N CYS A 582 -10.17 -11.83 6.47
CA CYS A 582 -10.52 -11.30 7.79
C CYS A 582 -10.97 -12.42 8.73
N SER A 583 -11.72 -13.41 8.22
CA SER A 583 -12.11 -14.59 9.00
C SER A 583 -10.89 -15.44 9.41
N ILE A 584 -9.92 -15.65 8.50
CA ILE A 584 -8.67 -16.35 8.82
C ILE A 584 -7.87 -15.59 9.88
N ALA A 585 -7.73 -14.27 9.72
CA ALA A 585 -6.99 -13.42 10.65
C ALA A 585 -7.56 -13.52 12.08
N LYS A 586 -8.89 -13.36 12.22
CA LYS A 586 -9.57 -13.39 13.52
C LYS A 586 -9.63 -14.79 14.12
N ASN A 587 -10.16 -15.75 13.36
CA ASN A 587 -10.60 -17.04 13.91
C ASN A 587 -9.51 -18.10 13.94
N GLN A 588 -8.53 -18.02 13.04
CA GLN A 588 -7.46 -19.05 12.93
C GLN A 588 -6.13 -18.53 13.48
N LYS A 589 -5.85 -17.23 13.30
CA LYS A 589 -4.55 -16.64 13.65
C LYS A 589 -4.57 -15.81 14.94
N GLY A 590 -5.74 -15.55 15.51
CA GLY A 590 -5.89 -14.75 16.74
C GLY A 590 -5.37 -13.32 16.59
N ILE A 591 -5.49 -12.75 15.39
CA ILE A 591 -5.08 -11.37 15.09
C ILE A 591 -6.28 -10.46 15.32
N THR A 592 -6.06 -9.36 16.04
CA THR A 592 -7.08 -8.32 16.18
C THR A 592 -7.10 -7.48 14.91
N VAL A 593 -8.25 -7.42 14.25
CA VAL A 593 -8.44 -6.64 13.02
C VAL A 593 -9.17 -5.35 13.37
N TRP A 594 -8.51 -4.22 13.14
CA TRP A 594 -9.05 -2.88 13.29
C TRP A 594 -9.37 -2.34 11.91
N VAL A 595 -10.60 -1.87 11.69
CA VAL A 595 -11.03 -1.34 10.40
C VAL A 595 -11.41 0.12 10.55
N ILE A 596 -10.90 0.96 9.66
CA ILE A 596 -11.19 2.39 9.62
C ILE A 596 -11.68 2.74 8.21
N ALA A 597 -12.95 3.14 8.10
CA ALA A 597 -13.51 3.77 6.91
C ALA A 597 -13.27 5.28 6.99
N PHE A 598 -12.46 5.84 6.08
CA PHE A 598 -12.01 7.23 6.15
C PHE A 598 -12.57 8.09 5.00
N GLY A 599 -13.39 9.09 5.31
CA GLY A 599 -14.07 9.90 4.29
C GLY A 599 -15.13 9.12 3.50
N THR A 600 -15.54 7.96 4.03
CA THR A 600 -16.58 7.08 3.46
C THR A 600 -17.38 6.42 4.58
N SER A 601 -18.51 5.82 4.22
CA SER A 601 -19.38 5.12 5.19
C SER A 601 -18.83 3.75 5.56
N LEU A 602 -19.05 3.35 6.81
CA LEU A 602 -18.73 1.98 7.25
C LEU A 602 -19.74 0.98 6.69
N THR A 603 -19.33 0.18 5.71
CA THR A 603 -20.18 -0.84 5.07
C THR A 603 -20.26 -2.13 5.91
N PRO A 604 -21.29 -2.97 5.71
CA PRO A 604 -21.37 -4.27 6.38
C PRO A 604 -20.17 -5.18 6.11
N LEU A 605 -19.53 -5.07 4.94
CA LEU A 605 -18.31 -5.82 4.63
C LEU A 605 -17.16 -5.40 5.55
N LEU A 606 -16.93 -4.09 5.69
CA LEU A 606 -15.87 -3.52 6.52
C LEU A 606 -16.12 -3.77 8.01
N GLU A 607 -17.37 -3.62 8.45
CA GLU A 607 -17.77 -3.93 9.83
C GLU A 607 -17.54 -5.41 10.17
N ASN A 608 -17.97 -6.33 9.30
CA ASN A 608 -17.78 -7.77 9.49
C ASN A 608 -16.31 -8.21 9.38
N CYS A 609 -15.46 -7.47 8.66
CA CYS A 609 -14.03 -7.73 8.61
C CYS A 609 -13.37 -7.44 9.97
N ALA A 610 -13.80 -6.38 10.66
CA ALA A 610 -13.24 -5.98 11.95
C ALA A 610 -13.49 -7.01 13.06
N SER A 611 -12.64 -6.99 14.09
CA SER A 611 -12.92 -7.66 15.36
C SER A 611 -14.00 -6.89 16.15
N ASP A 612 -14.66 -7.54 17.10
CA ASP A 612 -15.78 -6.96 17.85
C ASP A 612 -15.44 -5.60 18.50
N GLY A 613 -16.21 -4.56 18.14
CA GLY A 613 -15.98 -3.19 18.61
C GLY A 613 -14.66 -2.57 18.12
N ARG A 614 -14.19 -2.97 16.94
CA ARG A 614 -12.94 -2.52 16.30
C ARG A 614 -13.14 -1.96 14.89
N ALA A 615 -14.39 -1.69 14.50
CA ALA A 615 -14.74 -0.97 13.29
C ALA A 615 -15.01 0.50 13.61
N PHE A 616 -14.48 1.41 12.79
CA PHE A 616 -14.57 2.85 12.99
C PHE A 616 -14.88 3.54 11.66
N GLN A 617 -15.62 4.64 11.75
CA GLN A 617 -15.80 5.60 10.68
C GLN A 617 -15.19 6.93 11.11
N ALA A 618 -14.44 7.56 10.20
CA ALA A 618 -13.89 8.89 10.38
C ALA A 618 -14.17 9.72 9.12
N ASP A 619 -14.92 10.81 9.22
CA ASP A 619 -15.34 11.61 8.08
C ASP A 619 -14.31 12.70 7.71
N ASN A 620 -13.41 13.04 8.63
CA ASN A 620 -12.39 14.09 8.49
C ASN A 620 -11.11 13.77 9.27
N SER A 621 -10.06 14.57 9.05
CA SER A 621 -8.72 14.39 9.61
C SER A 621 -8.68 14.42 11.15
N ASP A 622 -9.50 15.25 11.80
CA ASP A 622 -9.58 15.30 13.27
C ASP A 622 -10.18 14.01 13.84
N GLN A 623 -11.27 13.52 13.26
CA GLN A 623 -11.87 12.24 13.64
C GLN A 623 -10.94 11.06 13.36
N LEU A 624 -10.16 11.11 12.28
CA LEU A 624 -9.15 10.10 11.98
C LEU A 624 -8.08 10.07 13.07
N ASN A 625 -7.54 11.23 13.45
CA ASN A 625 -6.57 11.32 14.54
C ASN A 625 -7.13 10.80 15.87
N GLN A 626 -8.39 11.14 16.20
CA GLN A 626 -9.06 10.62 17.40
C GLN A 626 -9.22 9.09 17.36
N THR A 627 -9.60 8.55 16.21
CA THR A 627 -9.73 7.10 15.99
C THR A 627 -8.41 6.39 16.23
N PHE A 628 -7.31 6.85 15.63
CA PHE A 628 -6.00 6.26 15.86
C PHE A 628 -5.54 6.38 17.33
N ALA A 629 -5.84 7.50 18.00
CA ALA A 629 -5.55 7.64 19.43
C ALA A 629 -6.36 6.62 20.28
N GLU A 630 -7.63 6.39 19.95
CA GLU A 630 -8.45 5.38 20.62
C GLU A 630 -7.92 3.95 20.39
N ILE A 631 -7.49 3.63 19.17
CA ILE A 631 -6.89 2.33 18.84
C ILE A 631 -5.60 2.14 19.64
N ALA A 632 -4.71 3.14 19.66
CA ALA A 632 -3.47 3.09 20.43
C ALA A 632 -3.75 2.84 21.92
N ALA A 633 -4.72 3.56 22.49
CA ALA A 633 -5.13 3.40 23.88
C ALA A 633 -5.73 2.02 24.19
N LYS A 634 -6.46 1.40 23.25
CA LYS A 634 -7.01 0.04 23.42
C LYS A 634 -5.96 -1.07 23.22
N ILE A 635 -4.95 -0.83 22.39
CA ILE A 635 -3.82 -1.76 22.21
C ILE A 635 -2.93 -1.76 23.46
N ALA A 636 -2.70 -0.59 24.08
CA ALA A 636 -2.06 -0.50 25.37
C ALA A 636 -2.99 -1.09 26.47
N GLN A 637 -2.61 -2.23 27.07
CA GLN A 637 -3.47 -2.91 28.04
C GLN A 637 -3.27 -2.38 29.47
N LEU A 638 -4.37 -2.24 30.23
CA LEU A 638 -4.33 -2.00 31.68
C LEU A 638 -4.02 -3.30 32.42
N ARG A 639 -3.03 -3.29 33.32
CA ARG A 639 -2.69 -4.43 34.19
C ARG A 639 -2.54 -3.99 35.65
N LEU A 640 -2.92 -4.89 36.55
CA LEU A 640 -2.51 -4.84 37.95
C LEU A 640 -1.06 -5.29 38.06
N THR A 641 -0.28 -4.64 38.92
CA THR A 641 1.16 -4.92 39.07
C THR A 641 1.56 -5.35 40.47
N LYS A 642 0.66 -5.24 41.44
CA LYS A 642 0.90 -5.66 42.82
C LYS A 642 -0.40 -5.80 43.59
#